data_AF-A0A7C4BT73-F1
#
_entry.id   AF-A0A7C4BT73-F1
#
_cell.length_a   1.000
_cell.length_b   1.000
_cell.length_c   1.000
_cell.angle_alpha   90.00
_cell.angle_beta   90.00
_cell.angle_gamma   90.00
#
_symmetry.space_group_name_H-M   'P 1'
#
loop_
_entity.id
_entity.type
_entity.pdbx_description
1 polymer ?
#
loop_
_entity_poly.entity_id
_entity_poly.type
_entity_poly.pdbx_seq_one_letter_code
_entity_poly.pdbx_strand_id
1 'polypeptide(L)'
;MKKISLLTILLLHLLTLNMAYCDMKPAILFCSPRESEYKWIDLSYLTELNQKGFEVDHTDSILDMTWERISKYNVLALYSTPHDETFSTLIDKYLSEGGGVILFAYEHNIGKQFMSDIFEHWGAKIPVERIVEQDQNKLSSFSHMGYPAAFTDKINPSPVSKGVKGIWYPSQIAYNAQQTCSIWVNDDWQVVVSASETSITKPVDLNNSPSGPVDSPFIRPEGVKSPPLFAIRDYANGRIAFLSQYPQFSVGQGTKWLYNREILSKGLKGIQSDFGLLLENTYRWLAEPSLKKGNLGGYVTNLARLMPENKQPEAFNGYEELTWLDDSQIMGYMGYNHAGQDKRLFRGLIGIKSSYSTGFGTVAEYAESAQKAGLDFIVFMEDFDHLTPEKLESLKSECQKYSNDKVWLYAGYTIKNNIGNYMFFFGPQVPFPPDRCLTGENNTLLNQQNQDKDGNYLNQQGYVLDWLLTACHLGANKAQVGFYNFKNSRRGMHMTDLRTYGMAALRFYDHGKLIEDVTDVYLTTALGTLPPAPASVNIVTSPDELIKEANSGNSLTYAEGKSIKTLFDESLRWTHQYDGVNVFVSNGPEIIAWPRCYRVGTFGSEEFVTGRTFMPSLISVKSDKGLKEIAIYNGDVLFRRFILNGEKKWEKMLHLEGAVQKNLILITTDIDGGKAVSFARRCWKDSGKEIAFCSDHVNDCKSYGMMLARGPASVPAIVMPSMSNDIAGNTWDGGPAGILPLITLQGNPPILDSDKGKEDGDRFNQIPILEFSDEGAVAVTSFRNEIFDDVVPSGEVINPWHGYGPKGESKLVEHNLRYREFITPTIGAPENGWAGHGVRAGANACLFRGEIRFKQDMKVKSLSLFRNWHVPIASPVILVIRSAEGIKEINLSEINEWEKFTIKKGDWFAFYSQQLSNKHIIFNRDNDLILSVTRPNGVWLYITADLEGKDVKGNDLYTYELFSINFPVDVEVKGVEQIKNMIDYVSNPTGMSIMKGQRLANDGLLDFKPDDHIVEIMFPKPKNKTNLTLPVRVQKLNPRWSVGLFQKEGYVKGDYGIGKDRYRPLGLDIYGNAYIPVYIDYAEKTHLVIGQPVIADDNGNELFIQVTHINENPQRWHVSVNNPTDKPIKTTLKKTMELPGFDFATQEISIPAGGYIVIK
;
A
#
# COMPACT_ATOMS: atom_id res chain seq x y z
N MET A 1 -12.10 45.93 -70.47
CA MET A 1 -12.63 44.61 -70.09
C MET A 1 -11.69 43.52 -70.60
N LYS A 2 -10.73 43.08 -69.78
CA LYS A 2 -9.87 41.92 -70.11
C LYS A 2 -10.56 40.68 -69.57
N LYS A 3 -10.93 39.76 -70.47
CA LYS A 3 -11.55 38.47 -70.16
C LYS A 3 -10.54 37.62 -69.36
N ILE A 4 -10.70 37.59 -68.04
CA ILE A 4 -10.13 36.52 -67.22
C ILE A 4 -10.89 35.25 -67.63
N SER A 5 -10.20 34.27 -68.18
CA SER A 5 -10.86 33.02 -68.60
C SER A 5 -11.39 32.31 -67.36
N LEU A 6 -12.59 31.74 -67.48
CA LEU A 6 -13.21 30.89 -66.45
C LEU A 6 -12.24 29.81 -65.94
N LEU A 7 -11.33 29.36 -66.82
CA LEU A 7 -10.27 28.38 -66.55
C LEU A 7 -9.27 28.88 -65.49
N THR A 8 -8.96 30.17 -65.45
CA THR A 8 -7.98 30.74 -64.50
C THR A 8 -8.57 30.86 -63.10
N ILE A 9 -9.87 31.20 -63.00
CA ILE A 9 -10.61 31.21 -61.73
C ILE A 9 -10.83 29.78 -61.25
N LEU A 10 -11.12 28.82 -62.15
CA LEU A 10 -11.23 27.40 -61.79
C LEU A 10 -9.88 26.83 -61.32
N LEU A 11 -8.76 27.21 -61.97
CA LEU A 11 -7.42 26.79 -61.56
C LEU A 11 -7.03 27.39 -60.20
N LEU A 12 -7.34 28.68 -59.97
CA LEU A 12 -7.11 29.31 -58.66
C LEU A 12 -8.02 28.71 -57.58
N HIS A 13 -9.29 28.40 -57.86
CA HIS A 13 -10.15 27.68 -56.93
C HIS A 13 -9.67 26.26 -56.65
N LEU A 14 -9.23 25.51 -57.67
CA LEU A 14 -8.64 24.17 -57.53
C LEU A 14 -7.28 24.21 -56.81
N LEU A 15 -6.50 25.28 -56.96
CA LEU A 15 -5.25 25.49 -56.22
C LEU A 15 -5.51 25.92 -54.77
N THR A 16 -6.53 26.73 -54.48
CA THR A 16 -6.91 27.07 -53.10
C THR A 16 -7.61 25.92 -52.38
N LEU A 17 -8.41 25.09 -53.08
CA LEU A 17 -9.01 23.87 -52.53
C LEU A 17 -7.97 22.77 -52.31
N ASN A 18 -6.97 22.62 -53.19
CA ASN A 18 -5.84 21.70 -52.95
C ASN A 18 -4.88 22.20 -51.86
N MET A 19 -4.67 23.52 -51.71
CA MET A 19 -3.90 24.04 -50.58
C MET A 19 -4.65 23.91 -49.24
N ALA A 20 -5.99 24.02 -49.23
CA ALA A 20 -6.78 23.80 -48.01
C ALA A 20 -6.86 22.32 -47.59
N TYR A 21 -6.81 21.37 -48.55
CA TYR A 21 -6.78 19.92 -48.25
C TYR A 21 -5.40 19.41 -47.79
N CYS A 22 -4.32 20.17 -48.02
CA CYS A 22 -2.95 19.74 -47.71
C CYS A 22 -2.53 19.97 -46.24
N ASP A 23 -3.29 20.74 -45.46
CA ASP A 23 -2.94 21.12 -44.09
C ASP A 23 -3.83 20.48 -43.00
N MET A 24 -4.75 19.58 -43.34
CA MET A 24 -5.58 18.90 -42.34
C MET A 24 -4.79 17.80 -41.64
N LYS A 25 -4.37 18.08 -40.40
CA LYS A 25 -3.71 17.12 -39.52
C LYS A 25 -4.69 16.02 -39.10
N PRO A 26 -4.27 14.74 -39.07
CA PRO A 26 -5.10 13.67 -38.52
C PRO A 26 -5.38 13.90 -37.04
N ALA A 27 -6.66 13.84 -36.65
CA ALA A 27 -7.09 13.90 -35.26
C ALA A 27 -7.26 12.50 -34.65
N ILE A 28 -6.62 12.23 -33.51
CA ILE A 28 -6.63 10.95 -32.80
C ILE A 28 -7.25 11.13 -31.42
N LEU A 29 -8.25 10.30 -31.08
CA LEU A 29 -8.75 10.17 -29.71
C LEU A 29 -8.23 8.86 -29.10
N PHE A 30 -7.46 8.96 -28.03
CA PHE A 30 -7.08 7.81 -27.24
C PHE A 30 -8.16 7.53 -26.18
N CYS A 31 -8.90 6.44 -26.36
CA CYS A 31 -10.09 6.12 -25.58
C CYS A 31 -9.73 5.40 -24.28
N SER A 32 -9.12 6.14 -23.34
CA SER A 32 -8.81 5.64 -22.00
C SER A 32 -10.09 5.25 -21.24
N PRO A 33 -10.11 4.09 -20.54
CA PRO A 33 -11.26 3.72 -19.72
C PRO A 33 -11.41 4.55 -18.45
N ARG A 34 -10.33 5.18 -17.95
CA ARG A 34 -10.28 6.00 -16.73
C ARG A 34 -9.14 7.02 -16.82
N GLU A 35 -9.35 8.16 -17.49
CA GLU A 35 -8.45 9.33 -17.60
C GLU A 35 -6.97 8.98 -17.88
N SER A 36 -6.05 9.84 -17.46
CA SER A 36 -4.63 9.51 -17.30
C SER A 36 -4.37 8.59 -16.10
N GLU A 37 -5.38 8.38 -15.23
CA GLU A 37 -5.29 7.46 -14.10
C GLU A 37 -4.96 6.05 -14.58
N TYR A 38 -4.23 5.28 -13.77
CA TYR A 38 -3.79 3.92 -14.11
C TYR A 38 -2.95 3.77 -15.40
N LYS A 39 -2.42 4.87 -15.94
CA LYS A 39 -1.32 4.87 -16.91
C LYS A 39 -1.70 4.38 -18.32
N TRP A 40 -2.94 4.66 -18.71
CA TRP A 40 -3.44 4.40 -20.07
C TRP A 40 -2.88 5.34 -21.12
N ILE A 41 -2.42 6.53 -20.72
CA ILE A 41 -1.99 7.61 -21.62
C ILE A 41 -0.66 8.22 -21.17
N ASP A 42 0.29 8.32 -22.11
CA ASP A 42 1.54 9.05 -21.95
C ASP A 42 1.41 10.47 -22.54
N LEU A 43 1.21 11.48 -21.69
CA LEU A 43 1.07 12.87 -22.14
C LEU A 43 2.33 13.41 -22.85
N SER A 44 3.52 12.85 -22.58
CA SER A 44 4.74 13.21 -23.31
C SER A 44 4.70 12.64 -24.73
N TYR A 45 4.23 11.40 -24.88
CA TYR A 45 4.01 10.80 -26.21
C TYR A 45 2.95 11.56 -27.02
N LEU A 46 1.82 11.94 -26.42
CA LEU A 46 0.79 12.74 -27.10
C LEU A 46 1.35 14.11 -27.53
N THR A 47 2.13 14.76 -26.68
CA THR A 47 2.81 16.02 -27.01
C THR A 47 3.73 15.85 -28.22
N GLU A 48 4.50 14.76 -28.29
CA GLU A 48 5.35 14.44 -29.44
C GLU A 48 4.56 14.18 -30.71
N LEU A 49 3.44 13.46 -30.62
CA LEU A 49 2.54 13.28 -31.76
C LEU A 49 2.01 14.63 -32.25
N ASN A 50 1.63 15.54 -31.34
CA ASN A 50 1.19 16.87 -31.74
C ASN A 50 2.28 17.65 -32.48
N GLN A 51 3.51 17.59 -31.98
CA GLN A 51 4.69 18.17 -32.64
C GLN A 51 4.98 17.53 -34.02
N LYS A 52 4.62 16.26 -34.22
CA LYS A 52 4.72 15.51 -35.49
C LYS A 52 3.53 15.73 -36.44
N GLY A 53 2.67 16.69 -36.15
CA GLY A 53 1.57 17.09 -37.03
C GLY A 53 0.31 16.24 -36.89
N PHE A 54 0.06 15.69 -35.70
CA PHE A 54 -1.23 15.10 -35.33
C PHE A 54 -2.02 16.07 -34.44
N GLU A 55 -3.34 15.99 -34.45
CA GLU A 55 -4.17 16.53 -33.37
C GLU A 55 -4.52 15.37 -32.44
N VAL A 56 -4.42 15.58 -31.12
CA VAL A 56 -4.56 14.48 -30.15
C VAL A 56 -5.43 14.88 -28.97
N ASP A 57 -6.23 13.94 -28.50
CA ASP A 57 -6.97 14.03 -27.24
C ASP A 57 -7.08 12.65 -26.60
N HIS A 58 -7.60 12.61 -25.39
CA HIS A 58 -7.95 11.39 -24.68
C HIS A 58 -9.33 11.52 -24.03
N THR A 59 -9.94 10.40 -23.65
CA THR A 59 -11.19 10.35 -22.89
C THR A 59 -10.93 10.25 -21.40
N ASP A 60 -11.84 10.84 -20.62
CA ASP A 60 -11.76 10.79 -19.16
C ASP A 60 -12.46 9.51 -18.64
N SER A 61 -13.46 9.03 -19.38
CA SER A 61 -14.08 7.72 -19.18
C SER A 61 -14.40 7.07 -20.52
N ILE A 62 -14.49 5.73 -20.56
CA ILE A 62 -15.02 5.04 -21.74
C ILE A 62 -16.45 5.48 -22.08
N LEU A 63 -17.20 5.98 -21.09
CA LEU A 63 -18.55 6.51 -21.27
C LEU A 63 -18.59 7.83 -22.05
N ASP A 64 -17.46 8.54 -22.16
CA ASP A 64 -17.37 9.79 -22.94
C ASP A 64 -17.40 9.52 -24.45
N MET A 65 -17.29 8.26 -24.85
CA MET A 65 -17.40 7.83 -26.24
C MET A 65 -18.86 7.91 -26.71
N THR A 66 -19.33 9.13 -26.94
CA THR A 66 -20.61 9.40 -27.61
C THR A 66 -20.38 9.71 -29.07
N TRP A 67 -21.40 9.59 -29.92
CA TRP A 67 -21.31 9.98 -31.34
C TRP A 67 -20.83 11.43 -31.51
N GLU A 68 -21.35 12.35 -30.70
CA GLU A 68 -20.96 13.76 -30.73
C GLU A 68 -19.46 13.95 -30.42
N ARG A 69 -18.93 13.16 -29.47
CA ARG A 69 -17.51 13.21 -29.11
C ARG A 69 -16.64 12.61 -30.20
N ILE A 70 -16.90 11.35 -30.59
CA ILE A 70 -16.00 10.59 -31.46
C ILE A 70 -16.00 11.09 -32.91
N SER A 71 -17.10 11.69 -33.39
CA SER A 71 -17.19 12.22 -34.76
C SER A 71 -16.21 13.36 -35.07
N LYS A 72 -15.65 13.99 -34.04
CA LYS A 72 -14.64 15.06 -34.17
C LYS A 72 -13.24 14.53 -34.48
N TYR A 73 -13.03 13.21 -34.50
CA TYR A 73 -11.73 12.58 -34.66
C TYR A 73 -11.68 11.67 -35.89
N ASN A 74 -10.50 11.54 -36.49
CA ASN A 74 -10.25 10.66 -37.63
C ASN A 74 -9.87 9.24 -37.21
N VAL A 75 -9.25 9.11 -36.02
CA VAL A 75 -8.80 7.82 -35.48
C VAL A 75 -9.23 7.68 -34.02
N LEU A 76 -9.70 6.49 -33.65
CA LEU A 76 -9.91 6.07 -32.26
C LEU A 76 -8.89 5.00 -31.88
N ALA A 77 -8.19 5.18 -30.76
CA ALA A 77 -7.34 4.14 -30.17
C ALA A 77 -8.04 3.55 -28.94
N LEU A 78 -8.50 2.30 -29.05
CA LEU A 78 -9.30 1.63 -28.03
C LEU A 78 -8.46 0.67 -27.20
N TYR A 79 -8.60 0.75 -25.88
CA TYR A 79 -7.96 -0.19 -24.94
C TYR A 79 -8.94 -1.22 -24.36
N SER A 80 -10.21 -0.85 -24.22
CA SER A 80 -11.27 -1.64 -23.57
C SER A 80 -12.63 -1.36 -24.22
N THR A 81 -13.64 -2.15 -23.84
CA THR A 81 -15.06 -1.89 -24.12
C THR A 81 -15.85 -1.70 -22.82
N PRO A 82 -16.97 -0.96 -22.83
CA PRO A 82 -17.97 -1.05 -21.77
C PRO A 82 -18.72 -2.39 -21.87
N HIS A 83 -19.38 -2.81 -20.78
CA HIS A 83 -20.23 -4.00 -20.76
C HIS A 83 -21.62 -3.75 -21.36
N ASP A 84 -21.68 -3.28 -22.61
CA ASP A 84 -22.94 -2.97 -23.31
C ASP A 84 -22.83 -3.27 -24.83
N GLU A 85 -23.81 -4.01 -25.36
CA GLU A 85 -23.94 -4.34 -26.79
C GLU A 85 -24.11 -3.10 -27.68
N THR A 86 -24.57 -1.96 -27.13
CA THR A 86 -24.72 -0.73 -27.90
C THR A 86 -23.37 -0.14 -28.37
N PHE A 87 -22.26 -0.50 -27.72
CA PHE A 87 -20.95 0.05 -28.01
C PHE A 87 -20.42 -0.40 -29.38
N SER A 88 -20.53 -1.69 -29.73
CA SER A 88 -20.11 -2.19 -31.04
C SER A 88 -20.85 -1.48 -32.18
N THR A 89 -22.15 -1.23 -32.00
CA THR A 89 -22.97 -0.46 -32.96
C THR A 89 -22.45 0.98 -33.15
N LEU A 90 -22.03 1.65 -32.08
CA LEU A 90 -21.45 2.98 -32.17
C LEU A 90 -20.14 2.99 -32.95
N ILE A 91 -19.27 2.01 -32.70
CA ILE A 91 -17.98 1.88 -33.40
C ILE A 91 -18.18 1.52 -34.87
N ASP A 92 -19.13 0.63 -35.19
CA ASP A 92 -19.46 0.31 -36.59
C ASP A 92 -20.00 1.52 -37.34
N LYS A 93 -20.85 2.33 -36.69
CA LYS A 93 -21.29 3.61 -37.25
C LYS A 93 -20.10 4.51 -37.56
N TYR A 94 -19.15 4.64 -36.63
CA TYR A 94 -17.94 5.44 -36.83
C TYR A 94 -17.08 4.94 -38.01
N LEU A 95 -16.88 3.62 -38.13
CA LEU A 95 -16.19 3.01 -39.27
C LEU A 95 -16.93 3.22 -40.59
N SER A 96 -18.28 3.18 -40.58
CA SER A 96 -19.11 3.41 -41.76
C SER A 96 -19.03 4.85 -42.29
N GLU A 97 -18.67 5.82 -41.45
CA GLU A 97 -18.41 7.21 -41.84
C GLU A 97 -16.95 7.46 -42.29
N GLY A 98 -16.15 6.39 -42.39
CA GLY A 98 -14.75 6.45 -42.82
C GLY A 98 -13.75 6.64 -41.68
N GLY A 99 -14.17 6.43 -40.43
CA GLY A 99 -13.30 6.49 -39.27
C GLY A 99 -12.25 5.39 -39.27
N GLY A 100 -11.15 5.62 -38.57
CA GLY A 100 -10.10 4.64 -38.34
C GLY A 100 -10.10 4.14 -36.90
N VAL A 101 -9.92 2.84 -36.67
CA VAL A 101 -9.83 2.29 -35.30
C VAL A 101 -8.55 1.47 -35.14
N ILE A 102 -7.81 1.70 -34.04
CA ILE A 102 -6.74 0.80 -33.60
C ILE A 102 -7.10 0.20 -32.24
N LEU A 103 -6.94 -1.11 -32.13
CA LEU A 103 -7.16 -1.86 -30.91
C LEU A 103 -5.81 -2.13 -30.22
N PHE A 104 -5.67 -1.67 -28.97
CA PHE A 104 -4.62 -2.03 -28.03
C PHE A 104 -5.20 -2.97 -26.97
N ALA A 105 -5.55 -4.19 -27.38
CA ALA A 105 -6.23 -5.14 -26.51
C ALA A 105 -5.31 -5.60 -25.37
N TYR A 106 -5.58 -5.15 -24.14
CA TYR A 106 -4.95 -5.68 -22.94
C TYR A 106 -5.84 -6.83 -22.41
N GLU A 107 -5.50 -8.06 -22.76
CA GLU A 107 -6.25 -9.21 -22.24
C GLU A 107 -5.48 -9.88 -21.10
N HIS A 108 -6.20 -10.09 -19.99
CA HIS A 108 -5.72 -10.89 -18.86
C HIS A 108 -6.10 -12.36 -19.01
N ASN A 109 -7.10 -12.67 -19.85
CA ASN A 109 -7.73 -13.99 -19.98
C ASN A 109 -8.18 -14.54 -18.61
N ILE A 110 -8.86 -13.73 -17.79
CA ILE A 110 -9.41 -14.16 -16.49
C ILE A 110 -10.94 -14.12 -16.57
N GLY A 111 -11.61 -15.25 -16.38
CA GLY A 111 -13.07 -15.33 -16.43
C GLY A 111 -13.62 -15.20 -17.84
N LYS A 112 -13.34 -14.11 -18.57
CA LYS A 112 -13.66 -13.92 -19.99
C LYS A 112 -12.66 -12.97 -20.67
N GLN A 113 -12.70 -12.89 -21.99
CA GLN A 113 -12.01 -11.84 -22.74
C GLN A 113 -12.87 -10.58 -22.78
N PHE A 114 -12.29 -9.42 -22.49
CA PHE A 114 -13.06 -8.19 -22.32
C PHE A 114 -13.60 -7.65 -23.64
N MET A 115 -12.86 -7.84 -24.73
CA MET A 115 -13.22 -7.29 -26.05
C MET A 115 -13.69 -8.37 -27.05
N SER A 116 -14.06 -9.56 -26.57
CA SER A 116 -14.52 -10.69 -27.42
C SER A 116 -15.60 -10.28 -28.41
N ASP A 117 -16.56 -9.46 -27.96
CA ASP A 117 -17.72 -9.07 -28.74
C ASP A 117 -17.34 -8.22 -29.96
N ILE A 118 -16.26 -7.44 -29.87
CA ILE A 118 -15.69 -6.69 -31.00
C ILE A 118 -14.84 -7.61 -31.87
N PHE A 119 -13.97 -8.44 -31.26
CA PHE A 119 -13.06 -9.31 -32.00
C PHE A 119 -13.82 -10.27 -32.91
N GLU A 120 -14.84 -10.95 -32.38
CA GLU A 120 -15.61 -11.94 -33.14
C GLU A 120 -16.38 -11.28 -34.29
N HIS A 121 -16.97 -10.11 -34.04
CA HIS A 121 -17.63 -9.32 -35.09
C HIS A 121 -16.67 -8.95 -36.22
N TRP A 122 -15.40 -8.72 -35.90
CA TRP A 122 -14.36 -8.35 -36.86
C TRP A 122 -13.51 -9.52 -37.36
N GLY A 123 -13.89 -10.77 -37.11
CA GLY A 123 -13.14 -11.93 -37.60
C GLY A 123 -11.72 -12.03 -37.03
N ALA A 124 -11.55 -11.59 -35.79
CA ALA A 124 -10.30 -11.65 -35.02
C ALA A 124 -10.53 -12.37 -33.69
N LYS A 125 -9.46 -12.91 -33.08
CA LYS A 125 -9.48 -13.53 -31.74
C LYS A 125 -8.12 -13.37 -31.04
N ILE A 126 -8.12 -13.41 -29.71
CA ILE A 126 -6.90 -13.54 -28.91
C ILE A 126 -6.84 -14.97 -28.37
N PRO A 127 -5.87 -15.78 -28.78
CA PRO A 127 -5.70 -17.11 -28.21
C PRO A 127 -5.15 -17.06 -26.77
N VAL A 128 -5.58 -18.00 -25.94
CA VAL A 128 -5.09 -18.19 -24.57
C VAL A 128 -3.75 -18.95 -24.59
N GLU A 129 -2.72 -18.28 -25.10
CA GLU A 129 -1.40 -18.84 -25.39
C GLU A 129 -0.28 -17.84 -25.05
N ARG A 130 0.94 -18.36 -24.83
CA ARG A 130 2.14 -17.56 -24.54
C ARG A 130 3.18 -17.75 -25.65
N ILE A 131 3.74 -16.65 -26.15
CA ILE A 131 4.82 -16.63 -27.13
C ILE A 131 6.14 -16.97 -26.44
N VAL A 132 6.83 -17.98 -26.95
CA VAL A 132 8.14 -18.42 -26.49
C VAL A 132 9.16 -18.18 -27.60
N GLU A 133 10.09 -17.25 -27.37
CA GLU A 133 11.25 -17.02 -28.23
C GLU A 133 12.37 -17.99 -27.86
N GLN A 134 12.91 -18.70 -28.84
CA GLN A 134 13.96 -19.72 -28.66
C GLN A 134 15.36 -19.19 -28.93
N ASP A 135 15.51 -18.08 -29.68
CA ASP A 135 16.79 -17.44 -29.96
C ASP A 135 17.16 -16.43 -28.86
N GLN A 136 18.22 -16.75 -28.11
CA GLN A 136 18.75 -15.90 -27.03
C GLN A 136 19.26 -14.53 -27.53
N ASN A 137 19.60 -14.40 -28.82
CA ASN A 137 20.01 -13.11 -29.39
C ASN A 137 18.82 -12.16 -29.57
N LYS A 138 17.61 -12.69 -29.72
CA LYS A 138 16.36 -11.92 -29.84
C LYS A 138 15.69 -11.64 -28.49
N LEU A 139 16.22 -12.18 -27.40
CA LEU A 139 15.78 -11.89 -26.04
C LEU A 139 16.68 -10.82 -25.40
N SER A 140 16.07 -9.89 -24.69
CA SER A 140 16.77 -8.94 -23.82
C SER A 140 15.90 -8.61 -22.62
N SER A 141 16.45 -7.90 -21.64
CA SER A 141 15.68 -7.19 -20.63
C SER A 141 15.71 -5.69 -20.89
N PHE A 142 14.70 -4.97 -20.39
CA PHE A 142 14.70 -3.51 -20.38
C PHE A 142 15.90 -2.98 -19.58
N SER A 143 16.45 -1.83 -19.95
CA SER A 143 17.68 -1.33 -19.31
C SER A 143 17.49 -0.90 -17.86
N HIS A 144 16.25 -0.54 -17.49
CA HIS A 144 15.92 0.02 -16.18
C HIS A 144 14.97 -0.85 -15.36
N MET A 145 14.57 -2.02 -15.89
CA MET A 145 13.77 -3.01 -15.18
C MET A 145 14.08 -4.41 -15.71
N GLY A 146 14.11 -5.41 -14.84
CA GLY A 146 14.41 -6.81 -15.21
C GLY A 146 13.35 -7.50 -16.08
N TYR A 147 12.45 -6.77 -16.74
CA TYR A 147 11.38 -7.33 -17.55
C TYR A 147 11.92 -7.81 -18.90
N PRO A 148 11.48 -8.97 -19.41
CA PRO A 148 11.94 -9.50 -20.68
C PRO A 148 11.22 -8.86 -21.86
N ALA A 149 11.96 -8.63 -22.93
CA ALA A 149 11.48 -8.21 -24.24
C ALA A 149 12.04 -9.14 -25.32
N ALA A 150 11.26 -9.33 -26.38
CA ALA A 150 11.65 -10.10 -27.56
C ALA A 150 11.70 -9.18 -28.79
N PHE A 151 12.58 -9.50 -29.73
CA PHE A 151 12.75 -8.78 -30.99
C PHE A 151 12.21 -9.58 -32.17
N THR A 152 11.59 -8.88 -33.12
CA THR A 152 11.25 -9.46 -34.43
C THR A 152 11.56 -8.49 -35.56
N ASP A 153 12.15 -9.03 -36.60
CA ASP A 153 12.41 -8.42 -37.90
C ASP A 153 11.45 -8.95 -38.99
N LYS A 154 10.43 -9.74 -38.59
CA LYS A 154 9.39 -10.26 -39.49
C LYS A 154 8.31 -9.22 -39.76
N ILE A 155 8.67 -8.28 -40.63
CA ILE A 155 7.81 -7.18 -41.09
C ILE A 155 7.36 -7.45 -42.53
N ASN A 156 6.06 -7.70 -42.71
CA ASN A 156 5.46 -7.89 -44.02
C ASN A 156 5.20 -6.52 -44.69
N PRO A 157 5.49 -6.36 -45.99
CA PRO A 157 5.22 -5.12 -46.71
C PRO A 157 3.75 -4.71 -46.68
N SER A 158 3.46 -3.50 -46.19
CA SER A 158 2.13 -2.91 -46.15
C SER A 158 2.23 -1.38 -46.17
N PRO A 159 1.11 -0.64 -46.33
CA PRO A 159 1.12 0.81 -46.22
C PRO A 159 1.67 1.33 -44.89
N VAL A 160 1.49 0.57 -43.81
CA VAL A 160 1.91 0.98 -42.46
C VAL A 160 3.32 0.52 -42.09
N SER A 161 3.87 -0.47 -42.79
CA SER A 161 5.21 -1.02 -42.51
C SER A 161 6.36 -0.24 -43.16
N LYS A 162 6.07 0.87 -43.85
CA LYS A 162 7.07 1.64 -44.60
C LYS A 162 8.18 2.15 -43.66
N GLY A 163 9.41 1.71 -43.91
CA GLY A 163 10.58 2.10 -43.14
C GLY A 163 10.77 1.34 -41.82
N VAL A 164 9.84 0.45 -41.45
CA VAL A 164 9.92 -0.41 -40.27
C VAL A 164 10.79 -1.62 -40.58
N LYS A 165 11.91 -1.78 -39.88
CA LYS A 165 12.86 -2.88 -40.08
C LYS A 165 12.74 -3.97 -39.02
N GLY A 166 12.30 -3.61 -37.82
CA GLY A 166 12.04 -4.55 -36.74
C GLY A 166 11.50 -3.85 -35.50
N ILE A 167 10.89 -4.62 -34.61
CA ILE A 167 10.32 -4.09 -33.37
C ILE A 167 10.74 -4.95 -32.17
N TRP A 168 10.89 -4.29 -31.03
CA TRP A 168 10.90 -4.94 -29.72
C TRP A 168 9.48 -4.98 -29.15
N TYR A 169 9.12 -6.04 -28.43
CA TYR A 169 7.85 -6.15 -27.72
C TYR A 169 8.03 -6.81 -26.34
N PRO A 170 7.26 -6.40 -25.31
CA PRO A 170 7.33 -6.99 -23.98
C PRO A 170 6.83 -8.44 -24.01
N SER A 171 7.56 -9.33 -23.33
CA SER A 171 7.35 -10.77 -23.37
C SER A 171 7.12 -11.40 -21.99
N GLN A 172 6.92 -10.59 -20.95
CA GLN A 172 6.61 -11.10 -19.61
C GLN A 172 5.22 -11.76 -19.58
N ILE A 173 5.11 -12.88 -18.89
CA ILE A 173 3.85 -13.57 -18.63
C ILE A 173 3.00 -12.75 -17.64
N ALA A 174 1.69 -12.65 -17.90
CA ALA A 174 0.73 -12.01 -17.00
C ALA A 174 -0.56 -12.84 -16.97
N TYR A 175 -0.89 -13.43 -15.82
CA TYR A 175 -2.06 -14.32 -15.65
C TYR A 175 -2.12 -15.47 -16.69
N ASN A 176 -3.27 -15.69 -17.32
CA ASN A 176 -3.50 -16.62 -18.43
C ASN A 176 -3.07 -16.03 -19.80
N ALA A 177 -2.26 -14.98 -19.80
CA ALA A 177 -1.84 -14.23 -20.98
C ALA A 177 -0.35 -13.84 -20.91
N GLN A 178 0.04 -12.89 -21.76
CA GLN A 178 1.37 -12.29 -21.83
C GLN A 178 1.22 -10.79 -22.13
N GLN A 179 2.21 -9.97 -21.77
CA GLN A 179 2.15 -8.52 -21.97
C GLN A 179 2.07 -8.09 -23.45
N THR A 180 2.50 -8.95 -24.36
CA THR A 180 2.10 -8.95 -25.77
C THR A 180 1.53 -10.34 -26.07
N CYS A 181 0.26 -10.43 -26.46
CA CYS A 181 -0.34 -11.69 -26.88
C CYS A 181 -0.18 -11.86 -28.39
N SER A 182 -0.09 -13.10 -28.84
CA SER A 182 -0.32 -13.37 -30.26
C SER A 182 -1.77 -13.07 -30.62
N ILE A 183 -2.02 -12.72 -31.87
CA ILE A 183 -3.38 -12.55 -32.40
C ILE A 183 -3.71 -13.65 -33.41
N TRP A 184 -5.01 -13.89 -33.60
CA TRP A 184 -5.54 -14.65 -34.72
C TRP A 184 -6.50 -13.74 -35.50
N VAL A 185 -6.41 -13.81 -36.82
CA VAL A 185 -7.24 -13.05 -37.76
C VAL A 185 -7.58 -13.93 -38.95
N ASN A 186 -8.76 -13.73 -39.55
CA ASN A 186 -9.16 -14.43 -40.77
C ASN A 186 -8.48 -13.83 -42.03
N ASP A 187 -8.82 -14.37 -43.21
CA ASP A 187 -8.21 -13.99 -44.50
C ASP A 187 -8.54 -12.55 -44.95
N ASP A 188 -9.51 -11.87 -44.33
CA ASP A 188 -9.81 -10.46 -44.61
C ASP A 188 -8.78 -9.50 -44.01
N TRP A 189 -7.87 -10.01 -43.16
CA TRP A 189 -6.82 -9.23 -42.53
C TRP A 189 -5.46 -9.42 -43.20
N GLN A 190 -4.72 -8.33 -43.30
CA GLN A 190 -3.30 -8.36 -43.64
C GLN A 190 -2.46 -8.37 -42.36
N VAL A 191 -1.74 -9.47 -42.10
CA VAL A 191 -0.72 -9.53 -41.04
C VAL A 191 0.49 -8.69 -41.44
N VAL A 192 0.81 -7.68 -40.64
CA VAL A 192 1.94 -6.76 -40.88
C VAL A 192 3.17 -7.18 -40.09
N VAL A 193 2.99 -7.61 -38.84
CA VAL A 193 4.09 -8.07 -37.99
C VAL A 193 3.78 -9.46 -37.45
N SER A 194 4.75 -10.35 -37.57
CA SER A 194 4.77 -11.64 -36.89
C SER A 194 5.90 -11.69 -35.87
N ALA A 195 5.76 -12.52 -34.84
CA ALA A 195 6.88 -12.89 -33.99
C ALA A 195 7.97 -13.58 -34.83
N SER A 196 9.18 -13.68 -34.28
CA SER A 196 10.33 -14.13 -35.06
C SER A 196 10.18 -15.59 -35.56
N GLU A 197 11.01 -16.04 -36.51
CA GLU A 197 10.97 -17.43 -37.03
C GLU A 197 11.22 -18.48 -35.96
N THR A 198 11.96 -18.11 -34.91
CA THR A 198 12.32 -18.97 -33.77
C THR A 198 11.30 -18.89 -32.64
N SER A 199 10.25 -18.09 -32.79
CA SER A 199 9.14 -18.01 -31.83
C SER A 199 8.06 -19.07 -32.10
N ILE A 200 7.51 -19.64 -31.03
CA ILE A 200 6.32 -20.52 -31.07
C ILE A 200 5.37 -20.19 -29.91
N THR A 201 4.07 -20.28 -30.12
CA THR A 201 3.11 -20.17 -29.00
C THR A 201 2.95 -21.48 -28.23
N LYS A 202 2.69 -21.37 -26.92
CA LYS A 202 2.33 -22.49 -26.05
C LYS A 202 0.97 -22.24 -25.39
N PRO A 203 -0.01 -23.15 -25.52
CA PRO A 203 -1.27 -23.07 -24.78
C PRO A 203 -1.08 -22.97 -23.27
N VAL A 204 -1.96 -22.20 -22.62
CA VAL A 204 -2.05 -22.21 -21.15
C VAL A 204 -2.91 -23.39 -20.71
N ASP A 205 -2.43 -24.15 -19.73
CA ASP A 205 -3.21 -25.19 -19.08
C ASP A 205 -4.21 -24.57 -18.08
N LEU A 206 -5.45 -24.37 -18.54
CA LEU A 206 -6.50 -23.74 -17.75
C LEU A 206 -6.97 -24.60 -16.56
N ASN A 207 -6.80 -25.92 -16.61
CA ASN A 207 -7.16 -26.81 -15.50
C ASN A 207 -6.24 -26.59 -14.30
N ASN A 208 -4.99 -26.21 -14.57
CA ASN A 208 -3.98 -25.94 -13.56
C ASN A 208 -3.73 -24.44 -13.33
N SER A 209 -4.53 -23.56 -13.95
CA SER A 209 -4.37 -22.12 -13.78
C SER A 209 -4.84 -21.64 -12.39
N PRO A 210 -4.03 -20.83 -11.68
CA PRO A 210 -4.45 -20.21 -10.42
C PRO A 210 -5.62 -19.22 -10.64
N SER A 211 -5.67 -18.57 -11.81
CA SER A 211 -6.70 -17.58 -12.16
C SER A 211 -8.07 -18.20 -12.51
N GLY A 212 -8.18 -19.53 -12.55
CA GLY A 212 -9.41 -20.24 -12.88
C GLY A 212 -9.69 -20.36 -14.39
N PRO A 213 -10.84 -20.96 -14.76
CA PRO A 213 -11.23 -21.14 -16.15
C PRO A 213 -11.57 -19.80 -16.83
N VAL A 214 -11.50 -19.81 -18.16
CA VAL A 214 -11.90 -18.70 -19.03
C VAL A 214 -13.10 -19.16 -19.83
N ASP A 215 -14.13 -18.33 -19.91
CA ASP A 215 -15.33 -18.56 -20.69
C ASP A 215 -14.97 -18.61 -22.17
N SER A 216 -15.40 -19.68 -22.85
CA SER A 216 -15.21 -19.91 -24.29
C SER A 216 -13.77 -19.64 -24.78
N PRO A 217 -12.74 -20.28 -24.20
CA PRO A 217 -11.35 -19.95 -24.50
C PRO A 217 -10.99 -20.39 -25.91
N PHE A 218 -10.39 -19.50 -26.69
CA PHE A 218 -9.80 -19.86 -27.98
C PHE A 218 -8.37 -20.36 -27.77
N ILE A 219 -8.10 -21.63 -28.06
CA ILE A 219 -6.80 -22.28 -27.87
C ILE A 219 -6.43 -23.02 -29.15
N ARG A 220 -5.18 -22.89 -29.61
CA ARG A 220 -4.61 -23.69 -30.71
C ARG A 220 -3.69 -24.74 -30.10
N PRO A 221 -4.11 -26.02 -30.00
CA PRO A 221 -3.43 -27.03 -29.19
C PRO A 221 -1.97 -27.27 -29.54
N GLU A 222 -1.63 -27.21 -30.83
CA GLU A 222 -0.27 -27.45 -31.31
C GLU A 222 0.65 -26.22 -31.21
N GLY A 223 0.11 -25.08 -30.78
CA GLY A 223 0.77 -23.79 -30.91
C GLY A 223 0.95 -23.36 -32.38
N VAL A 224 1.49 -22.15 -32.56
CA VAL A 224 1.74 -21.55 -33.88
C VAL A 224 3.16 -21.03 -33.92
N LYS A 225 3.91 -21.39 -34.97
CA LYS A 225 5.24 -20.84 -35.26
C LYS A 225 5.11 -19.44 -35.84
N SER A 226 6.00 -18.53 -35.43
CA SER A 226 6.03 -17.14 -35.90
C SER A 226 4.61 -16.49 -35.89
N PRO A 227 3.91 -16.54 -34.75
CA PRO A 227 2.52 -16.10 -34.67
C PRO A 227 2.35 -14.61 -35.03
N PRO A 228 1.20 -14.19 -35.59
CA PRO A 228 0.89 -12.78 -35.82
C PRO A 228 0.89 -11.96 -34.52
N LEU A 229 1.38 -10.71 -34.62
CA LEU A 229 1.40 -9.71 -33.54
C LEU A 229 0.61 -8.45 -33.88
N PHE A 230 0.59 -8.06 -35.16
CA PHE A 230 -0.06 -6.84 -35.63
C PHE A 230 -0.67 -7.06 -37.01
N ALA A 231 -1.93 -6.67 -37.19
CA ALA A 231 -2.65 -6.81 -38.45
C ALA A 231 -3.48 -5.56 -38.78
N ILE A 232 -3.77 -5.35 -40.06
CA ILE A 232 -4.59 -4.25 -40.57
C ILE A 232 -5.63 -4.76 -41.57
N ARG A 233 -6.73 -4.03 -41.75
CA ARG A 233 -7.64 -4.20 -42.91
C ARG A 233 -8.51 -2.97 -43.17
N ASP A 234 -9.01 -2.85 -44.39
CA ASP A 234 -10.16 -1.99 -44.68
C ASP A 234 -11.43 -2.64 -44.09
N TYR A 235 -12.35 -1.84 -43.54
CA TYR A 235 -13.61 -2.33 -42.98
C TYR A 235 -14.73 -1.31 -43.17
N ALA A 236 -15.84 -1.76 -43.78
CA ALA A 236 -16.89 -0.87 -44.27
C ALA A 236 -16.31 0.26 -45.14
N ASN A 237 -16.45 1.51 -44.68
CA ASN A 237 -15.94 2.70 -45.36
C ASN A 237 -14.64 3.25 -44.74
N GLY A 238 -14.19 2.63 -43.65
CA GLY A 238 -13.07 3.03 -42.81
C GLY A 238 -12.00 1.94 -42.76
N ARG A 239 -11.19 1.96 -41.70
CA ARG A 239 -10.04 1.07 -41.54
C ARG A 239 -9.84 0.65 -40.10
N ILE A 240 -9.31 -0.56 -39.91
CA ILE A 240 -8.99 -1.07 -38.58
C ILE A 240 -7.58 -1.66 -38.51
N ALA A 241 -6.95 -1.51 -37.35
CA ALA A 241 -5.68 -2.10 -36.98
C ALA A 241 -5.81 -2.83 -35.64
N PHE A 242 -5.12 -3.95 -35.49
CA PHE A 242 -5.24 -4.81 -34.32
C PHE A 242 -3.87 -5.26 -33.80
N LEU A 243 -3.64 -5.02 -32.51
CA LEU A 243 -2.61 -5.65 -31.71
C LEU A 243 -3.13 -5.99 -30.32
N SER A 244 -2.47 -6.95 -29.66
CA SER A 244 -2.68 -7.20 -28.24
C SER A 244 -1.39 -6.96 -27.47
N GLN A 245 -1.31 -5.79 -26.83
CA GLN A 245 -0.17 -5.38 -26.02
C GLN A 245 -0.67 -4.48 -24.89
N TYR A 246 -0.06 -4.61 -23.71
CA TYR A 246 -0.33 -3.72 -22.60
C TYR A 246 0.18 -2.31 -22.95
N PRO A 247 -0.70 -1.28 -22.97
CA PRO A 247 -0.34 0.04 -23.49
C PRO A 247 0.76 0.72 -22.67
N GLN A 248 0.98 0.33 -21.41
CA GLN A 248 2.05 0.86 -20.56
C GLN A 248 3.44 0.82 -21.20
N PHE A 249 3.74 -0.17 -22.06
CA PHE A 249 5.04 -0.29 -22.71
C PHE A 249 5.23 0.62 -23.92
N SER A 250 4.16 1.25 -24.39
CA SER A 250 4.14 2.04 -25.63
C SER A 250 3.42 3.37 -25.42
N VAL A 251 2.13 3.47 -25.78
CA VAL A 251 1.39 4.73 -25.79
C VAL A 251 0.97 5.20 -24.39
N GLY A 252 1.00 4.31 -23.40
CA GLY A 252 0.62 4.59 -22.02
C GLY A 252 1.76 5.15 -21.17
N GLN A 253 3.00 4.66 -21.32
CA GLN A 253 4.17 5.16 -20.57
C GLN A 253 5.52 4.95 -21.29
N GLY A 254 5.53 4.65 -22.58
CA GLY A 254 6.75 4.25 -23.30
C GLY A 254 7.85 5.31 -23.31
N THR A 255 7.55 6.58 -23.02
CA THR A 255 8.56 7.65 -22.92
C THR A 255 9.16 7.80 -21.52
N LYS A 256 8.52 7.23 -20.49
CA LYS A 256 8.96 7.32 -19.10
C LYS A 256 10.25 6.51 -18.88
N TRP A 257 11.02 6.85 -17.84
CA TRP A 257 12.38 6.35 -17.66
C TRP A 257 12.45 4.82 -17.59
N LEU A 258 11.54 4.12 -16.92
CA LEU A 258 11.53 2.65 -16.84
C LEU A 258 11.49 1.99 -18.22
N TYR A 259 10.73 2.58 -19.14
CA TYR A 259 10.50 2.06 -20.49
C TYR A 259 11.51 2.61 -21.51
N ASN A 260 12.04 3.81 -21.26
CA ASN A 260 13.15 4.44 -21.97
C ASN A 260 13.04 4.41 -23.51
N ARG A 261 11.81 4.45 -24.03
CA ARG A 261 11.49 4.29 -25.46
C ARG A 261 12.02 3.00 -26.07
N GLU A 262 12.31 1.98 -25.28
CA GLU A 262 12.97 0.76 -25.76
C GLU A 262 12.06 -0.03 -26.70
N ILE A 263 10.76 -0.03 -26.43
CA ILE A 263 9.75 -0.56 -27.35
C ILE A 263 9.47 0.41 -28.49
N LEU A 264 9.49 1.73 -28.26
CA LEU A 264 9.07 2.72 -29.25
C LEU A 264 10.12 3.03 -30.32
N SER A 265 11.31 3.51 -29.93
CA SER A 265 12.30 4.08 -30.86
C SER A 265 13.76 3.79 -30.51
N LYS A 266 14.10 3.54 -29.24
CA LYS A 266 15.48 3.33 -28.80
C LYS A 266 15.96 1.91 -29.08
N GLY A 267 15.13 0.91 -28.76
CA GLY A 267 15.51 -0.50 -28.84
C GLY A 267 16.46 -0.99 -27.75
N LEU A 268 16.86 -2.26 -27.85
CA LEU A 268 17.67 -3.00 -26.86
C LEU A 268 18.87 -3.68 -27.54
N LYS A 269 19.94 -3.93 -26.79
CA LYS A 269 21.19 -4.56 -27.30
C LYS A 269 21.79 -3.85 -28.53
N GLY A 270 21.61 -2.53 -28.65
CA GLY A 270 22.04 -1.75 -29.81
C GLY A 270 21.20 -1.98 -31.07
N ILE A 271 20.12 -2.75 -31.00
CA ILE A 271 19.15 -2.98 -32.08
C ILE A 271 17.97 -2.04 -31.85
N GLN A 272 17.76 -1.09 -32.76
CA GLN A 272 16.67 -0.13 -32.72
C GLN A 272 15.29 -0.82 -32.78
N SER A 273 14.29 -0.24 -32.11
CA SER A 273 12.88 -0.59 -32.32
C SER A 273 12.22 0.44 -33.24
N ASP A 274 11.44 -0.01 -34.22
CA ASP A 274 10.68 0.86 -35.12
C ASP A 274 9.17 0.86 -34.80
N PHE A 275 8.76 0.41 -33.59
CA PHE A 275 7.34 0.30 -33.25
C PHE A 275 6.62 1.66 -33.23
N GLY A 276 7.29 2.72 -32.74
CA GLY A 276 6.74 4.08 -32.79
C GLY A 276 6.50 4.55 -34.22
N LEU A 277 7.40 4.23 -35.14
CA LEU A 277 7.23 4.52 -36.58
C LEU A 277 6.06 3.73 -37.17
N LEU A 278 5.91 2.45 -36.80
CA LEU A 278 4.77 1.63 -37.21
C LEU A 278 3.44 2.25 -36.73
N LEU A 279 3.36 2.71 -35.49
CA LEU A 279 2.18 3.39 -34.94
C LEU A 279 1.88 4.70 -35.69
N GLU A 280 2.88 5.55 -35.90
CA GLU A 280 2.71 6.81 -36.65
C GLU A 280 2.21 6.59 -38.08
N ASN A 281 2.79 5.63 -38.80
CA ASN A 281 2.33 5.25 -40.14
C ASN A 281 0.89 4.72 -40.10
N THR A 282 0.56 3.95 -39.05
CA THR A 282 -0.78 3.38 -38.87
C THR A 282 -1.81 4.46 -38.63
N TYR A 283 -1.55 5.46 -37.77
CA TYR A 283 -2.49 6.55 -37.54
C TYR A 283 -2.78 7.34 -38.82
N ARG A 284 -1.77 7.61 -39.65
CA ARG A 284 -1.95 8.28 -40.95
C ARG A 284 -2.79 7.45 -41.91
N TRP A 285 -2.52 6.15 -41.98
CA TRP A 285 -3.29 5.22 -42.81
C TRP A 285 -4.74 5.09 -42.34
N LEU A 286 -4.98 5.00 -41.03
CA LEU A 286 -6.31 4.92 -40.44
C LEU A 286 -7.13 6.20 -40.68
N ALA A 287 -6.51 7.38 -40.63
CA ALA A 287 -7.19 8.66 -40.82
C ALA A 287 -7.53 8.99 -42.28
N GLU A 288 -6.82 8.39 -43.24
CA GLU A 288 -6.92 8.74 -44.66
C GLU A 288 -8.36 8.70 -45.23
N PRO A 289 -9.23 7.71 -44.94
CA PRO A 289 -10.59 7.67 -45.50
C PRO A 289 -11.47 8.84 -45.04
N SER A 290 -11.43 9.18 -43.75
CA SER A 290 -12.21 10.29 -43.20
C SER A 290 -11.65 11.66 -43.63
N LEU A 291 -10.32 11.82 -43.69
CA LEU A 291 -9.69 13.05 -44.19
C LEU A 291 -10.06 13.34 -45.65
N LYS A 292 -10.23 12.29 -46.49
CA LYS A 292 -10.66 12.44 -47.89
C LYS A 292 -12.15 12.78 -48.03
N LYS A 293 -13.00 12.23 -47.16
CA LYS A 293 -14.47 12.39 -47.22
C LYS A 293 -14.96 13.66 -46.51
N GLY A 294 -14.29 14.06 -45.42
CA GLY A 294 -14.67 15.19 -44.58
C GLY A 294 -15.82 14.92 -43.60
N ASN A 295 -16.28 13.66 -43.47
CA ASN A 295 -17.41 13.29 -42.59
C ASN A 295 -17.03 13.24 -41.10
N LEU A 296 -15.73 13.04 -40.79
CA LEU A 296 -15.20 12.93 -39.43
C LEU A 296 -13.90 13.73 -39.33
N GLY A 297 -13.58 14.21 -38.13
CA GLY A 297 -12.41 15.05 -37.86
C GLY A 297 -12.78 16.48 -37.46
N GLY A 298 -11.80 17.38 -37.50
CA GLY A 298 -11.98 18.80 -37.14
C GLY A 298 -11.68 19.14 -35.68
N TYR A 299 -11.31 18.14 -34.86
CA TYR A 299 -10.75 18.41 -33.54
C TYR A 299 -9.38 19.12 -33.64
N VAL A 300 -9.17 20.07 -32.73
CA VAL A 300 -7.90 20.77 -32.53
C VAL A 300 -7.46 20.52 -31.09
N THR A 301 -6.20 20.11 -30.91
CA THR A 301 -5.61 19.80 -29.61
C THR A 301 -5.80 20.95 -28.65
N ASN A 302 -6.51 20.68 -27.56
CA ASN A 302 -6.48 21.57 -26.41
C ASN A 302 -5.17 21.33 -25.64
N LEU A 303 -4.20 22.26 -25.75
CA LEU A 303 -2.91 22.14 -25.05
C LEU A 303 -3.06 22.03 -23.52
N ALA A 304 -4.13 22.57 -22.94
CA ALA A 304 -4.39 22.40 -21.51
C ALA A 304 -4.72 20.94 -21.15
N ARG A 305 -5.32 20.15 -22.07
CA ARG A 305 -5.56 18.70 -21.86
C ARG A 305 -4.29 17.86 -22.00
N LEU A 306 -3.21 18.44 -22.52
CA LEU A 306 -1.87 17.83 -22.51
C LEU A 306 -1.06 18.22 -21.28
N MET A 307 -1.57 19.14 -20.45
CA MET A 307 -0.99 19.40 -19.14
C MET A 307 -1.46 18.30 -18.17
N PRO A 308 -0.53 17.70 -17.41
CA PRO A 308 -0.88 16.75 -16.36
C PRO A 308 -1.91 17.31 -15.38
N GLU A 309 -2.83 16.46 -14.92
CA GLU A 309 -3.99 16.83 -14.09
C GLU A 309 -3.59 17.65 -12.86
N ASN A 310 -2.60 17.18 -12.12
CA ASN A 310 -2.15 17.82 -10.87
C ASN A 310 -1.33 19.09 -11.09
N LYS A 311 -0.99 19.43 -12.34
CA LYS A 311 -0.40 20.72 -12.70
C LYS A 311 -1.47 21.76 -13.04
N GLN A 312 -2.75 21.39 -13.06
CA GLN A 312 -3.87 22.30 -13.29
C GLN A 312 -4.27 23.02 -11.99
N PRO A 313 -4.68 24.30 -12.04
CA PRO A 313 -5.08 25.06 -10.85
C PRO A 313 -6.21 24.41 -10.03
N GLU A 314 -7.15 23.76 -10.71
CA GLU A 314 -8.31 23.10 -10.10
C GLU A 314 -7.88 21.99 -9.13
N ALA A 315 -6.81 21.25 -9.46
CA ALA A 315 -6.26 20.22 -8.59
C ALA A 315 -5.76 20.84 -7.28
N PHE A 316 -5.04 21.96 -7.32
CA PHE A 316 -4.59 22.65 -6.11
C PHE A 316 -5.77 23.17 -5.27
N ASN A 317 -6.80 23.73 -5.90
CA ASN A 317 -7.98 24.27 -5.21
C ASN A 317 -8.71 23.21 -4.37
N GLY A 318 -8.72 21.94 -4.80
CA GLY A 318 -9.26 20.82 -4.02
C GLY A 318 -8.51 20.55 -2.71
N TYR A 319 -7.28 21.06 -2.59
CA TYR A 319 -6.38 20.89 -1.45
C TYR A 319 -6.15 22.19 -0.66
N GLU A 320 -6.94 23.24 -0.89
CA GLU A 320 -6.88 24.47 -0.10
C GLU A 320 -6.98 24.18 1.40
N GLU A 321 -6.28 24.97 2.20
CA GLU A 321 -6.25 24.81 3.65
C GLU A 321 -7.64 25.08 4.27
N LEU A 322 -8.03 24.26 5.24
CA LEU A 322 -9.30 24.41 5.93
C LEU A 322 -9.16 25.32 7.14
N THR A 323 -9.99 26.36 7.23
CA THR A 323 -9.99 27.29 8.36
C THR A 323 -11.09 26.91 9.36
N TRP A 324 -10.71 26.62 10.60
CA TRP A 324 -11.63 26.23 11.68
C TRP A 324 -11.86 27.39 12.66
N LEU A 325 -12.89 28.20 12.41
CA LEU A 325 -13.12 29.43 13.20
C LEU A 325 -13.71 29.13 14.59
N ASP A 326 -14.62 28.14 14.69
CA ASP A 326 -15.28 27.79 15.94
C ASP A 326 -15.72 26.31 15.97
N ASP A 327 -16.16 25.87 17.14
CA ASP A 327 -16.59 24.49 17.37
C ASP A 327 -17.91 24.17 16.65
N SER A 328 -18.70 25.16 16.26
CA SER A 328 -19.92 24.95 15.47
C SER A 328 -19.60 24.58 14.02
N GLN A 329 -18.55 25.17 13.43
CA GLN A 329 -18.03 24.76 12.12
C GLN A 329 -17.45 23.35 12.16
N ILE A 330 -16.71 23.02 13.23
CA ILE A 330 -16.20 21.67 13.46
C ILE A 330 -17.36 20.68 13.54
N MET A 331 -18.37 20.98 14.35
CA MET A 331 -19.57 20.15 14.50
C MET A 331 -20.42 20.09 13.23
N GLY A 332 -20.46 21.14 12.41
CA GLY A 332 -21.15 21.16 11.12
C GLY A 332 -20.45 20.28 10.08
N TYR A 333 -19.12 20.38 9.98
CA TYR A 333 -18.30 19.50 9.15
C TYR A 333 -18.39 18.04 9.60
N MET A 334 -18.34 17.82 10.91
CA MET A 334 -18.60 16.53 11.51
C MET A 334 -20.06 16.11 11.39
N GLY A 335 -21.00 17.04 11.21
CA GLY A 335 -22.44 16.83 11.09
C GLY A 335 -22.82 16.20 9.76
N TYR A 336 -22.18 16.64 8.67
CA TYR A 336 -22.18 15.93 7.38
C TYR A 336 -21.61 14.51 7.48
N ASN A 337 -20.77 14.26 8.49
CA ASN A 337 -20.16 12.96 8.78
C ASN A 337 -20.69 12.31 10.08
N HIS A 338 -21.77 12.83 10.67
CA HIS A 338 -22.29 12.34 11.95
C HIS A 338 -23.10 11.09 11.67
N ALA A 339 -22.66 9.98 12.25
CA ALA A 339 -23.61 8.95 12.61
C ALA A 339 -24.52 9.52 13.71
N GLY A 340 -25.80 9.71 13.43
CA GLY A 340 -26.75 10.08 14.48
C GLY A 340 -28.11 10.62 14.04
N GLN A 341 -28.24 11.24 12.85
CA GLN A 341 -29.58 11.63 12.37
C GLN A 341 -30.25 10.54 11.52
N ASP A 342 -29.48 9.78 10.73
CA ASP A 342 -30.02 8.75 9.83
C ASP A 342 -29.56 7.31 10.13
N LYS A 343 -28.78 7.09 11.20
CA LYS A 343 -28.20 5.78 11.53
C LYS A 343 -28.59 5.31 12.93
N ARG A 344 -28.73 4.00 13.10
CA ARG A 344 -29.01 3.34 14.38
C ARG A 344 -28.05 2.19 14.64
N LEU A 345 -27.89 1.84 15.92
CA LEU A 345 -27.19 0.64 16.35
C LEU A 345 -28.12 -0.57 16.25
N PHE A 346 -27.59 -1.66 15.73
CA PHE A 346 -28.23 -2.96 15.64
C PHE A 346 -27.47 -3.95 16.49
N ARG A 347 -28.20 -4.70 17.33
CA ARG A 347 -27.67 -5.71 18.24
C ARG A 347 -27.87 -7.10 17.63
N GLY A 348 -26.81 -7.90 17.56
CA GLY A 348 -26.92 -9.24 16.98
C GLY A 348 -26.04 -10.30 17.62
N LEU A 349 -26.37 -11.55 17.29
CA LEU A 349 -25.71 -12.76 17.77
C LEU A 349 -25.09 -13.52 16.61
N ILE A 350 -23.81 -13.87 16.75
CA ILE A 350 -23.05 -14.63 15.75
C ILE A 350 -22.71 -16.00 16.35
N GLY A 351 -23.06 -17.10 15.70
CA GLY A 351 -22.75 -18.45 16.19
C GLY A 351 -23.91 -19.45 16.24
N ILE A 352 -24.97 -19.23 15.47
CA ILE A 352 -26.13 -20.13 15.48
C ILE A 352 -25.87 -21.40 14.69
N LYS A 353 -26.29 -22.55 15.23
CA LYS A 353 -26.35 -23.84 14.54
C LYS A 353 -27.81 -24.24 14.32
N SER A 354 -28.22 -24.49 13.09
CA SER A 354 -29.57 -24.99 12.76
C SER A 354 -29.58 -26.48 12.46
N SER A 355 -30.75 -27.00 12.09
CA SER A 355 -30.91 -28.37 11.59
C SER A 355 -30.16 -28.66 10.28
N TYR A 356 -29.51 -27.67 9.67
CA TYR A 356 -28.64 -27.89 8.50
C TYR A 356 -27.30 -28.55 8.88
N SER A 357 -26.85 -28.41 10.13
CA SER A 357 -25.67 -29.10 10.70
C SER A 357 -25.97 -29.75 12.06
N THR A 358 -25.26 -29.36 13.14
CA THR A 358 -25.31 -29.99 14.47
C THR A 358 -26.35 -29.39 15.40
N GLY A 359 -27.05 -28.35 14.96
CA GLY A 359 -28.07 -27.68 15.76
C GLY A 359 -29.46 -28.28 15.64
N PHE A 360 -30.35 -27.74 16.47
CA PHE A 360 -31.77 -28.06 16.52
C PHE A 360 -32.58 -26.85 16.07
N GLY A 361 -33.72 -27.09 15.43
CA GLY A 361 -34.62 -26.05 14.96
C GLY A 361 -34.32 -25.53 13.55
N THR A 362 -35.37 -24.97 12.95
CA THR A 362 -35.41 -24.40 11.60
C THR A 362 -35.03 -22.92 11.61
N VAL A 363 -34.66 -22.38 10.44
CA VAL A 363 -34.35 -20.94 10.29
C VAL A 363 -35.54 -20.07 10.72
N ALA A 364 -36.77 -20.52 10.48
CA ALA A 364 -38.00 -19.83 10.90
C ALA A 364 -38.12 -19.71 12.44
N GLU A 365 -37.85 -20.79 13.17
CA GLU A 365 -37.92 -20.80 14.64
C GLU A 365 -36.83 -19.91 15.26
N TYR A 366 -35.64 -19.87 14.64
CA TYR A 366 -34.59 -18.93 15.03
C TYR A 366 -34.96 -17.47 14.74
N ALA A 367 -35.59 -17.17 13.60
CA ALA A 367 -36.09 -15.83 13.31
C ALA A 367 -37.12 -15.36 14.36
N GLU A 368 -38.06 -16.23 14.75
CA GLU A 368 -39.03 -15.94 15.80
C GLU A 368 -38.37 -15.71 17.16
N SER A 369 -37.44 -16.59 17.53
CA SER A 369 -36.71 -16.51 18.79
C SER A 369 -35.82 -15.27 18.89
N ALA A 370 -35.18 -14.87 17.78
CA ALA A 370 -34.40 -13.64 17.70
C ALA A 370 -35.28 -12.40 17.91
N GLN A 371 -36.45 -12.34 17.27
CA GLN A 371 -37.41 -11.25 17.49
C GLN A 371 -37.89 -11.20 18.95
N LYS A 372 -38.20 -12.37 19.54
CA LYS A 372 -38.61 -12.47 20.94
C LYS A 372 -37.51 -12.03 21.92
N ALA A 373 -36.25 -12.28 21.56
CA ALA A 373 -35.08 -11.87 22.32
C ALA A 373 -34.67 -10.41 22.10
N GLY A 374 -35.31 -9.69 21.18
CA GLY A 374 -34.95 -8.32 20.83
C GLY A 374 -33.59 -8.21 20.13
N LEU A 375 -33.22 -9.22 19.34
CA LEU A 375 -32.06 -9.15 18.44
C LEU A 375 -32.49 -8.58 17.09
N ASP A 376 -31.68 -7.70 16.55
CA ASP A 376 -31.87 -7.12 15.22
C ASP A 376 -31.26 -7.99 14.12
N PHE A 377 -30.20 -8.73 14.41
CA PHE A 377 -29.65 -9.66 13.42
C PHE A 377 -29.09 -10.92 14.05
N ILE A 378 -29.05 -11.98 13.26
CA ILE A 378 -28.42 -13.24 13.64
C ILE A 378 -27.58 -13.81 12.49
N VAL A 379 -26.50 -14.50 12.84
CA VAL A 379 -25.59 -15.15 11.89
C VAL A 379 -25.51 -16.64 12.18
N PHE A 380 -25.89 -17.46 11.20
CA PHE A 380 -25.67 -18.90 11.22
C PHE A 380 -24.20 -19.21 10.96
N MET A 381 -23.67 -20.18 11.69
CA MET A 381 -22.32 -20.69 11.57
C MET A 381 -22.38 -22.21 11.50
N GLU A 382 -23.08 -22.78 10.53
CA GLU A 382 -23.20 -24.25 10.36
C GLU A 382 -21.83 -24.95 10.35
N ASP A 383 -21.74 -26.17 10.89
CA ASP A 383 -20.51 -26.96 10.80
C ASP A 383 -20.26 -27.44 9.37
N PHE A 384 -19.12 -27.04 8.80
CA PHE A 384 -18.80 -27.31 7.40
C PHE A 384 -18.78 -28.79 7.04
N ASP A 385 -18.31 -29.66 7.95
CA ASP A 385 -18.25 -31.12 7.76
C ASP A 385 -19.64 -31.79 7.68
N HIS A 386 -20.71 -31.07 8.02
CA HIS A 386 -22.11 -31.53 7.89
C HIS A 386 -22.87 -30.79 6.77
N LEU A 387 -22.22 -29.84 6.10
CA LEU A 387 -22.80 -28.95 5.11
C LEU A 387 -22.46 -29.41 3.69
N THR A 388 -23.41 -29.29 2.77
CA THR A 388 -23.19 -29.48 1.33
C THR A 388 -23.49 -28.18 0.59
N PRO A 389 -23.05 -28.01 -0.67
CA PRO A 389 -23.40 -26.84 -1.48
C PRO A 389 -24.92 -26.59 -1.52
N GLU A 390 -25.72 -27.64 -1.68
CA GLU A 390 -27.19 -27.55 -1.76
C GLU A 390 -27.81 -27.11 -0.44
N LYS A 391 -27.28 -27.62 0.69
CA LYS A 391 -27.71 -27.21 2.03
C LYS A 391 -27.40 -25.73 2.27
N LEU A 392 -26.22 -25.26 1.86
CA LEU A 392 -25.84 -23.86 2.00
C LEU A 392 -26.76 -22.95 1.16
N GLU A 393 -27.08 -23.33 -0.08
CA GLU A 393 -28.05 -22.58 -0.90
C GLU A 393 -29.46 -22.56 -0.27
N SER A 394 -29.88 -23.68 0.33
CA SER A 394 -31.15 -23.75 1.06
C SER A 394 -31.15 -22.83 2.28
N LEU A 395 -30.07 -22.81 3.05
CA LEU A 395 -29.89 -21.90 4.19
C LEU A 395 -29.94 -20.42 3.76
N LYS A 396 -29.28 -20.05 2.64
CA LYS A 396 -29.34 -18.68 2.08
C LYS A 396 -30.76 -18.28 1.72
N SER A 397 -31.46 -19.16 1.00
CA SER A 397 -32.84 -18.93 0.58
C SER A 397 -33.78 -18.75 1.78
N GLU A 398 -33.65 -19.59 2.81
CA GLU A 398 -34.44 -19.46 4.03
C GLU A 398 -34.09 -18.20 4.84
N CYS A 399 -32.81 -17.86 5.00
CA CYS A 399 -32.40 -16.64 5.66
C CYS A 399 -33.00 -15.41 4.97
N GLN A 400 -32.96 -15.36 3.63
CA GLN A 400 -33.58 -14.29 2.85
C GLN A 400 -35.11 -14.25 3.02
N LYS A 401 -35.76 -15.42 3.02
CA LYS A 401 -37.22 -15.55 3.18
C LYS A 401 -37.71 -15.08 4.54
N TYR A 402 -36.98 -15.37 5.61
CA TYR A 402 -37.40 -15.07 6.99
C TYR A 402 -36.83 -13.75 7.54
N SER A 403 -35.93 -13.09 6.81
CA SER A 403 -35.48 -11.73 7.09
C SER A 403 -36.58 -10.69 6.86
N ASN A 404 -36.64 -9.67 7.71
CA ASN A 404 -37.60 -8.57 7.62
C ASN A 404 -37.07 -7.29 8.29
N ASP A 405 -37.91 -6.26 8.44
CA ASP A 405 -37.50 -4.97 8.98
C ASP A 405 -37.18 -4.97 10.49
N LYS A 406 -37.52 -6.07 11.21
CA LYS A 406 -37.24 -6.26 12.64
C LYS A 406 -36.02 -7.13 12.91
N VAL A 407 -35.83 -8.19 12.12
CA VAL A 407 -34.69 -9.10 12.24
C VAL A 407 -34.14 -9.46 10.87
N TRP A 408 -32.81 -9.46 10.74
CA TRP A 408 -32.11 -9.89 9.53
C TRP A 408 -31.24 -11.11 9.80
N LEU A 409 -31.30 -12.09 8.90
CA LEU A 409 -30.66 -13.38 9.03
C LEU A 409 -29.55 -13.50 7.98
N TYR A 410 -28.35 -13.87 8.42
CA TYR A 410 -27.23 -14.15 7.52
C TYR A 410 -26.88 -15.63 7.54
N ALA A 411 -26.89 -16.24 6.36
CA ALA A 411 -26.36 -17.57 6.16
C ALA A 411 -24.83 -17.56 6.31
N GLY A 412 -24.30 -18.66 6.84
CA GLY A 412 -22.87 -18.81 7.08
C GLY A 412 -22.48 -20.17 7.62
N TYR A 413 -21.18 -20.41 7.72
CA TYR A 413 -20.59 -21.65 8.22
C TYR A 413 -19.27 -21.40 8.95
N THR A 414 -18.87 -22.38 9.75
CA THR A 414 -17.54 -22.45 10.36
C THR A 414 -16.76 -23.64 9.80
N ILE A 415 -15.46 -23.43 9.56
CA ILE A 415 -14.54 -24.43 9.03
C ILE A 415 -13.22 -24.36 9.78
N LYS A 416 -12.65 -25.52 10.09
CA LYS A 416 -11.29 -25.63 10.63
C LYS A 416 -10.29 -25.68 9.48
N ASN A 417 -9.16 -25.01 9.62
CA ASN A 417 -8.08 -25.12 8.64
C ASN A 417 -7.02 -26.15 9.07
N ASN A 418 -6.16 -26.52 8.13
CA ASN A 418 -5.13 -27.54 8.31
C ASN A 418 -3.91 -27.13 9.17
N ILE A 419 -3.94 -25.94 9.77
CA ILE A 419 -2.99 -25.49 10.81
C ILE A 419 -3.66 -25.30 12.18
N GLY A 420 -4.96 -25.62 12.27
CA GLY A 420 -5.72 -25.68 13.51
C GLY A 420 -6.51 -24.43 13.88
N ASN A 421 -6.54 -23.39 13.05
CA ASN A 421 -7.42 -22.23 13.26
C ASN A 421 -8.88 -22.56 12.95
N TYR A 422 -9.79 -21.84 13.62
CA TYR A 422 -11.22 -21.85 13.30
C TYR A 422 -11.58 -20.57 12.57
N MET A 423 -12.19 -20.73 11.39
CA MET A 423 -12.63 -19.63 10.53
C MET A 423 -14.14 -19.67 10.38
N PHE A 424 -14.76 -18.50 10.24
CA PHE A 424 -16.18 -18.38 9.94
C PHE A 424 -16.42 -17.50 8.72
N PHE A 425 -17.47 -17.83 7.99
CA PHE A 425 -17.88 -17.19 6.74
C PHE A 425 -19.36 -16.87 6.84
N PHE A 426 -19.77 -15.65 6.52
CA PHE A 426 -21.19 -15.31 6.44
C PHE A 426 -21.47 -14.17 5.47
N GLY A 427 -22.70 -14.07 4.99
CA GLY A 427 -23.12 -12.95 4.15
C GLY A 427 -24.29 -13.30 3.24
N PRO A 428 -24.77 -12.33 2.45
CA PRO A 428 -25.90 -12.54 1.55
C PRO A 428 -25.59 -13.56 0.45
N GLN A 429 -24.33 -13.69 0.06
CA GLN A 429 -23.88 -14.55 -1.04
C GLN A 429 -22.64 -15.37 -0.64
N VAL A 430 -22.62 -15.89 0.58
CA VAL A 430 -21.47 -16.63 1.13
C VAL A 430 -21.07 -17.82 0.24
N PRO A 431 -19.83 -17.91 -0.28
CA PRO A 431 -19.44 -18.96 -1.20
C PRO A 431 -19.14 -20.29 -0.49
N PHE A 432 -19.37 -21.42 -1.16
CA PHE A 432 -18.85 -22.72 -0.75
C PHE A 432 -17.40 -22.88 -1.28
N PRO A 433 -16.44 -23.37 -0.48
CA PRO A 433 -15.06 -23.57 -0.94
C PRO A 433 -14.99 -24.71 -1.96
N PRO A 434 -14.29 -24.54 -3.10
CA PRO A 434 -14.10 -25.61 -4.07
C PRO A 434 -13.14 -26.68 -3.54
N ASP A 435 -13.21 -27.92 -4.06
CA ASP A 435 -12.38 -29.06 -3.63
C ASP A 435 -10.88 -28.74 -3.57
N ARG A 436 -10.36 -27.96 -4.52
CA ARG A 436 -8.94 -27.55 -4.55
C ARG A 436 -8.50 -26.68 -3.36
N CYS A 437 -9.45 -26.11 -2.62
CA CYS A 437 -9.21 -25.33 -1.40
C CYS A 437 -9.32 -26.20 -0.12
N LEU A 438 -9.66 -27.48 -0.26
CA LEU A 438 -9.93 -28.39 0.84
C LEU A 438 -8.84 -29.46 0.96
N THR A 439 -8.69 -30.01 2.16
CA THR A 439 -7.74 -31.09 2.48
C THR A 439 -8.24 -31.90 3.68
N GLY A 440 -7.45 -32.88 4.11
CA GLY A 440 -7.77 -33.78 5.21
C GLY A 440 -8.76 -34.88 4.81
N GLU A 441 -9.15 -35.69 5.80
CA GLU A 441 -10.12 -36.76 5.60
C GLU A 441 -11.46 -36.18 5.11
N ASN A 442 -11.96 -36.71 3.98
CA ASN A 442 -13.19 -36.29 3.33
C ASN A 442 -13.24 -34.78 2.93
N ASN A 443 -12.10 -34.12 2.71
CA ASN A 443 -12.03 -32.69 2.34
C ASN A 443 -12.73 -31.75 3.34
N THR A 444 -12.63 -32.05 4.63
CA THR A 444 -13.32 -31.30 5.70
C THR A 444 -12.53 -30.10 6.24
N LEU A 445 -11.25 -29.97 5.89
CA LEU A 445 -10.38 -28.89 6.35
C LEU A 445 -10.09 -27.89 5.23
N LEU A 446 -10.01 -26.61 5.56
CA LEU A 446 -9.49 -25.60 4.64
C LEU A 446 -7.97 -25.74 4.52
N ASN A 447 -7.45 -25.84 3.30
CA ASN A 447 -6.03 -26.01 2.99
C ASN A 447 -5.26 -24.66 3.05
N GLN A 448 -5.34 -23.98 4.20
CA GLN A 448 -4.81 -22.63 4.38
C GLN A 448 -3.29 -22.56 4.20
N GLN A 449 -2.54 -23.43 4.90
CA GLN A 449 -1.14 -23.67 4.58
C GLN A 449 -1.11 -24.78 3.54
N ASN A 450 -0.65 -24.51 2.32
CA ASN A 450 -0.77 -25.48 1.24
C ASN A 450 -0.17 -26.85 1.60
N GLN A 451 -0.97 -27.91 1.48
CA GLN A 451 -0.57 -29.31 1.58
C GLN A 451 -0.82 -30.05 0.27
N ASP A 452 0.07 -31.00 -0.04
CA ASP A 452 -0.23 -32.01 -1.05
C ASP A 452 -1.28 -33.02 -0.56
N LYS A 453 -1.68 -33.92 -1.47
CA LYS A 453 -2.64 -35.00 -1.20
C LYS A 453 -2.18 -36.00 -0.13
N ASP A 454 -0.88 -36.05 0.14
CA ASP A 454 -0.27 -36.96 1.12
C ASP A 454 -0.14 -36.27 2.51
N GLY A 455 -0.56 -35.01 2.62
CA GLY A 455 -0.55 -34.21 3.84
C GLY A 455 0.77 -33.49 4.10
N ASN A 456 1.72 -33.52 3.17
CA ASN A 456 2.98 -32.79 3.34
C ASN A 456 2.75 -31.31 3.07
N TYR A 457 3.25 -30.45 3.96
CA TYR A 457 3.23 -29.01 3.73
C TYR A 457 4.16 -28.64 2.58
N LEU A 458 3.65 -27.79 1.68
CA LEU A 458 4.35 -27.33 0.50
C LEU A 458 4.82 -25.89 0.66
N ASN A 459 5.95 -25.60 0.04
CA ASN A 459 6.55 -24.27 -0.04
C ASN A 459 6.02 -23.53 -1.29
N GLN A 460 4.70 -23.34 -1.40
CA GLN A 460 4.06 -22.63 -2.52
C GLN A 460 2.69 -22.05 -2.15
N GLN A 461 2.21 -21.05 -2.91
CA GLN A 461 0.87 -20.49 -2.79
C GLN A 461 -0.19 -21.59 -2.92
N GLY A 462 -1.12 -21.66 -1.96
CA GLY A 462 -2.31 -22.51 -2.05
C GLY A 462 -3.47 -21.79 -2.72
N TYR A 463 -4.46 -22.56 -3.18
CA TYR A 463 -5.66 -22.01 -3.84
C TYR A 463 -6.57 -21.18 -2.92
N VAL A 464 -6.41 -21.30 -1.61
CA VAL A 464 -7.28 -20.65 -0.61
C VAL A 464 -7.17 -19.13 -0.67
N LEU A 465 -5.97 -18.56 -0.76
CA LEU A 465 -5.77 -17.11 -0.85
C LEU A 465 -6.54 -16.55 -2.05
N ASP A 466 -6.29 -17.08 -3.25
CA ASP A 466 -6.92 -16.61 -4.49
C ASP A 466 -8.44 -16.77 -4.46
N TRP A 467 -8.94 -17.87 -3.88
CA TRP A 467 -10.36 -18.08 -3.67
C TRP A 467 -10.96 -17.05 -2.72
N LEU A 468 -10.35 -16.79 -1.56
CA LEU A 468 -10.82 -15.78 -0.62
C LEU A 468 -10.88 -14.39 -1.29
N LEU A 469 -9.83 -14.02 -2.01
CA LEU A 469 -9.78 -12.73 -2.70
C LEU A 469 -10.84 -12.62 -3.79
N THR A 470 -11.05 -13.67 -4.58
CA THR A 470 -11.98 -13.63 -5.71
C THR A 470 -13.44 -13.80 -5.28
N ALA A 471 -13.72 -14.76 -4.40
CA ALA A 471 -15.08 -15.16 -4.04
C ALA A 471 -15.67 -14.35 -2.88
N CYS A 472 -14.84 -13.83 -1.98
CA CYS A 472 -15.30 -13.06 -0.81
C CYS A 472 -15.01 -11.57 -0.94
N HIS A 473 -13.79 -11.19 -1.33
CA HIS A 473 -13.33 -9.79 -1.32
C HIS A 473 -13.68 -9.00 -2.61
N LEU A 474 -13.01 -9.29 -3.73
CA LEU A 474 -13.12 -8.56 -5.00
C LEU A 474 -14.45 -8.80 -5.73
N GLY A 475 -15.12 -9.92 -5.47
CA GLY A 475 -16.34 -10.34 -6.15
C GLY A 475 -17.63 -9.59 -5.77
N ALA A 476 -17.55 -8.33 -5.30
CA ALA A 476 -18.63 -7.46 -4.83
C ALA A 476 -19.06 -7.61 -3.35
N ASN A 477 -18.12 -7.69 -2.39
CA ASN A 477 -18.41 -7.73 -0.95
C ASN A 477 -19.46 -8.81 -0.60
N LYS A 478 -19.31 -10.03 -1.12
CA LYS A 478 -20.35 -11.07 -1.03
C LYS A 478 -20.41 -11.76 0.33
N ALA A 479 -19.29 -11.76 1.05
CA ALA A 479 -19.13 -12.46 2.31
C ALA A 479 -18.13 -11.75 3.23
N GLN A 480 -18.31 -11.98 4.52
CA GLN A 480 -17.36 -11.70 5.60
C GLN A 480 -16.55 -12.96 5.90
N VAL A 481 -15.29 -12.78 6.25
CA VAL A 481 -14.39 -13.84 6.72
C VAL A 481 -13.79 -13.43 8.05
N GLY A 482 -13.85 -14.32 9.04
CA GLY A 482 -13.25 -14.06 10.33
C GLY A 482 -12.72 -15.28 11.05
N PHE A 483 -12.03 -15.02 12.16
CA PHE A 483 -11.36 -16.03 12.98
C PHE A 483 -11.89 -16.03 14.42
N TYR A 484 -11.89 -17.18 15.07
CA TYR A 484 -12.26 -17.31 16.49
C TYR A 484 -11.53 -18.50 17.15
N ASN A 485 -11.68 -18.63 18.48
CA ASN A 485 -11.17 -19.76 19.26
C ASN A 485 -9.64 -19.94 19.17
N PHE A 486 -8.89 -18.85 19.29
CA PHE A 486 -7.43 -18.83 19.13
C PHE A 486 -6.73 -19.71 20.18
N LYS A 487 -7.29 -19.80 21.39
CA LYS A 487 -6.80 -20.64 22.50
C LYS A 487 -6.66 -22.12 22.13
N ASN A 488 -7.55 -22.63 21.29
CA ASN A 488 -7.51 -24.01 20.81
C ASN A 488 -6.67 -24.19 19.53
N SER A 489 -6.11 -23.10 19.01
CA SER A 489 -5.28 -23.04 17.79
C SER A 489 -3.83 -22.72 18.09
N ARG A 490 -3.24 -23.37 19.12
CA ARG A 490 -1.89 -23.05 19.63
C ARG A 490 -0.77 -23.07 18.57
N ARG A 491 -0.90 -23.91 17.54
CA ARG A 491 0.06 -24.01 16.45
C ARG A 491 -0.35 -23.21 15.21
N GLY A 492 -1.58 -22.69 15.16
CA GLY A 492 -2.07 -21.89 14.05
C GLY A 492 -1.66 -20.42 14.16
N MET A 493 -2.29 -19.55 13.37
CA MET A 493 -2.10 -18.11 13.48
C MET A 493 -2.68 -17.56 14.80
N HIS A 494 -2.00 -16.58 15.40
CA HIS A 494 -2.59 -15.72 16.43
C HIS A 494 -3.23 -14.49 15.80
N MET A 495 -4.01 -13.73 16.59
CA MET A 495 -4.67 -12.52 16.09
C MET A 495 -3.68 -11.50 15.53
N THR A 496 -2.46 -11.46 16.08
CA THR A 496 -1.36 -10.61 15.60
C THR A 496 -0.81 -11.01 14.24
N ASP A 497 -1.12 -12.22 13.77
CA ASP A 497 -0.53 -12.81 12.57
C ASP A 497 -1.55 -13.02 11.45
N LEU A 498 -2.83 -12.69 11.70
CA LEU A 498 -3.89 -12.94 10.75
C LEU A 498 -3.63 -12.31 9.38
N ARG A 499 -4.27 -12.90 8.39
CA ARG A 499 -4.24 -12.59 6.97
C ARG A 499 -5.60 -12.88 6.39
N THR A 500 -5.97 -12.18 5.32
CA THR A 500 -7.23 -12.44 4.59
C THR A 500 -8.44 -12.57 5.52
N TYR A 501 -8.70 -11.51 6.28
CA TYR A 501 -9.82 -11.43 7.23
C TYR A 501 -10.48 -10.06 7.15
N GLY A 502 -11.75 -9.98 7.51
CA GLY A 502 -12.41 -8.72 7.84
C GLY A 502 -12.90 -8.66 9.30
N MET A 503 -12.93 -9.77 10.04
CA MET A 503 -13.49 -9.84 11.39
C MET A 503 -12.76 -10.85 12.30
N ALA A 504 -12.81 -10.68 13.61
CA ALA A 504 -12.32 -11.67 14.56
C ALA A 504 -13.11 -11.63 15.88
N ALA A 505 -13.32 -12.81 16.47
CA ALA A 505 -13.96 -12.92 17.77
C ALA A 505 -13.01 -12.43 18.87
N LEU A 506 -13.38 -11.33 19.53
CA LEU A 506 -12.69 -10.88 20.74
C LEU A 506 -13.11 -11.70 21.95
N ARG A 507 -14.38 -12.12 21.97
CA ARG A 507 -14.95 -12.99 22.98
C ARG A 507 -15.61 -14.18 22.31
N PHE A 508 -15.33 -15.36 22.85
CA PHE A 508 -15.90 -16.61 22.39
C PHE A 508 -16.63 -17.28 23.55
N TYR A 509 -17.93 -17.50 23.36
CA TYR A 509 -18.80 -18.22 24.27
C TYR A 509 -19.25 -19.54 23.65
N ASP A 510 -19.22 -20.60 24.44
CA ASP A 510 -19.71 -21.91 24.07
C ASP A 510 -20.82 -22.30 25.05
N HIS A 511 -22.06 -22.40 24.55
CA HIS A 511 -23.24 -22.68 25.35
C HIS A 511 -23.39 -21.74 26.58
N GLY A 512 -23.15 -20.45 26.35
CA GLY A 512 -23.23 -19.38 27.35
C GLY A 512 -22.05 -19.28 28.33
N LYS A 513 -21.02 -20.11 28.17
CA LYS A 513 -19.78 -20.04 28.97
C LYS A 513 -18.69 -19.31 28.20
N LEU A 514 -18.07 -18.30 28.80
CA LEU A 514 -16.88 -17.64 28.23
C LEU A 514 -15.70 -18.62 28.17
N ILE A 515 -15.20 -18.87 26.96
CA ILE A 515 -14.06 -19.75 26.68
C ILE A 515 -12.77 -18.95 26.52
N GLU A 516 -12.87 -17.77 25.90
CA GLU A 516 -11.75 -16.92 25.52
C GLU A 516 -12.16 -15.43 25.47
N ASP A 517 -11.28 -14.56 25.98
CA ASP A 517 -11.30 -13.10 25.77
C ASP A 517 -9.88 -12.69 25.34
N VAL A 518 -9.75 -12.19 24.11
CA VAL A 518 -8.47 -11.79 23.48
C VAL A 518 -8.39 -10.28 23.26
N THR A 519 -9.08 -9.48 24.10
CA THR A 519 -9.06 -8.01 24.01
C THR A 519 -7.64 -7.45 24.05
N ASP A 520 -6.76 -7.96 24.92
CA ASP A 520 -5.37 -7.46 25.01
C ASP A 520 -4.55 -7.76 23.74
N VAL A 521 -4.79 -8.91 23.11
CA VAL A 521 -4.16 -9.28 21.84
C VAL A 521 -4.70 -8.40 20.71
N TYR A 522 -6.00 -8.06 20.74
CA TYR A 522 -6.60 -7.14 19.77
C TYR A 522 -5.94 -5.76 19.78
N LEU A 523 -5.64 -5.23 20.97
CA LEU A 523 -4.91 -3.98 21.12
C LEU A 523 -3.52 -4.05 20.49
N THR A 524 -2.82 -5.17 20.65
CA THR A 524 -1.52 -5.42 19.99
C THR A 524 -1.66 -5.52 18.46
N THR A 525 -2.68 -6.24 17.96
CA THR A 525 -2.95 -6.33 16.52
C THR A 525 -3.24 -4.95 15.90
N ALA A 526 -3.87 -4.05 16.63
CA ALA A 526 -4.12 -2.68 16.19
C ALA A 526 -2.83 -1.85 16.04
N LEU A 527 -1.78 -2.11 16.85
CA LEU A 527 -0.45 -1.50 16.63
C LEU A 527 0.16 -1.93 15.29
N GLY A 528 -0.10 -3.16 14.85
CA GLY A 528 0.28 -3.66 13.52
C GLY A 528 -0.53 -3.06 12.37
N THR A 529 -1.33 -2.00 12.64
CA THR A 529 -2.17 -1.20 11.71
C THR A 529 -3.24 -1.95 10.91
N LEU A 530 -3.52 -3.20 11.32
CA LEU A 530 -4.47 -4.13 10.70
C LEU A 530 -5.48 -4.73 11.70
N PRO A 531 -6.19 -3.95 12.53
CA PRO A 531 -7.17 -4.52 13.44
C PRO A 531 -8.39 -5.09 12.67
N PRO A 532 -8.85 -6.32 12.98
CA PRO A 532 -10.11 -6.83 12.46
C PRO A 532 -11.32 -6.06 13.02
N ALA A 533 -12.49 -6.25 12.40
CA ALA A 533 -13.73 -5.91 13.09
C ALA A 533 -13.92 -6.79 14.33
N PRO A 534 -14.20 -6.20 15.51
CA PRO A 534 -14.39 -6.97 16.73
C PRO A 534 -15.77 -7.63 16.72
N ALA A 535 -15.82 -8.91 17.04
CA ALA A 535 -17.06 -9.68 17.16
C ALA A 535 -17.12 -10.48 18.46
N SER A 536 -18.33 -10.77 18.91
CA SER A 536 -18.60 -11.80 19.91
C SER A 536 -19.21 -12.99 19.20
N VAL A 537 -18.58 -14.15 19.31
CA VAL A 537 -19.10 -15.42 18.79
C VAL A 537 -19.66 -16.20 19.96
N ASN A 538 -20.94 -16.53 19.90
CA ASN A 538 -21.70 -17.19 20.94
C ASN A 538 -22.38 -18.41 20.33
N ILE A 539 -21.84 -19.60 20.57
CA ILE A 539 -22.38 -20.83 19.99
C ILE A 539 -23.67 -21.20 20.71
N VAL A 540 -24.75 -21.29 19.91
CA VAL A 540 -26.06 -21.74 20.34
C VAL A 540 -26.61 -22.76 19.36
N THR A 541 -27.29 -23.78 19.88
CA THR A 541 -27.73 -24.96 19.13
C THR A 541 -29.23 -25.17 19.17
N SER A 542 -30.01 -24.31 19.83
CA SER A 542 -31.47 -24.35 19.77
C SER A 542 -32.08 -22.93 19.83
N PRO A 543 -33.33 -22.75 19.35
CA PRO A 543 -34.02 -21.47 19.46
C PRO A 543 -34.21 -20.99 20.92
N ASP A 544 -34.43 -21.91 21.87
CA ASP A 544 -34.52 -21.58 23.30
C ASP A 544 -33.16 -21.12 23.87
N GLU A 545 -32.08 -21.77 23.43
CA GLU A 545 -30.73 -21.37 23.83
C GLU A 545 -30.37 -19.97 23.29
N LEU A 546 -30.80 -19.62 22.08
CA LEU A 546 -30.66 -18.26 21.55
C LEU A 546 -31.28 -17.22 22.49
N ILE A 547 -32.51 -17.46 22.96
CA ILE A 547 -33.21 -16.55 23.88
C ILE A 547 -32.46 -16.46 25.21
N LYS A 548 -32.01 -17.60 25.73
CA LYS A 548 -31.24 -17.65 26.98
C LYS A 548 -29.94 -16.86 26.86
N GLU A 549 -29.22 -17.02 25.75
CA GLU A 549 -27.95 -16.36 25.51
C GLU A 549 -28.10 -14.86 25.28
N ALA A 550 -29.12 -14.43 24.53
CA ALA A 550 -29.41 -13.02 24.36
C ALA A 550 -29.74 -12.29 25.69
N ASN A 551 -30.17 -13.04 26.72
CA ASN A 551 -30.53 -12.53 28.04
C ASN A 551 -29.48 -12.85 29.12
N SER A 552 -28.37 -13.51 28.79
CA SER A 552 -27.41 -14.01 29.79
C SER A 552 -26.53 -12.93 30.41
N GLY A 553 -26.44 -11.75 29.78
CA GLY A 553 -25.45 -10.73 30.11
C GLY A 553 -24.06 -11.02 29.53
N ASN A 554 -23.96 -12.01 28.63
CA ASN A 554 -22.78 -12.20 27.79
C ASN A 554 -22.67 -11.11 26.73
N SER A 555 -21.47 -10.99 26.15
CA SER A 555 -21.24 -10.02 25.08
C SER A 555 -21.95 -10.42 23.80
N LEU A 556 -22.43 -9.42 23.08
CA LEU A 556 -23.00 -9.54 21.75
C LEU A 556 -22.29 -8.56 20.80
N THR A 557 -22.55 -8.72 19.51
CA THR A 557 -21.98 -7.85 18.47
C THR A 557 -22.97 -6.74 18.15
N TYR A 558 -22.49 -5.50 18.16
CA TYR A 558 -23.24 -4.32 17.77
C TYR A 558 -22.66 -3.76 16.48
N ALA A 559 -23.53 -3.34 15.56
CA ALA A 559 -23.13 -2.73 14.30
C ALA A 559 -24.06 -1.56 13.97
N GLU A 560 -23.49 -0.46 13.50
CA GLU A 560 -24.25 0.71 13.07
C GLU A 560 -24.65 0.61 11.60
N GLY A 561 -25.85 1.07 11.24
CA GLY A 561 -26.23 1.25 9.83
C GLY A 561 -27.42 2.18 9.68
N LYS A 562 -27.70 2.61 8.43
CA LYS A 562 -28.91 3.38 8.13
C LYS A 562 -30.18 2.54 8.30
N SER A 563 -30.12 1.28 7.86
CA SER A 563 -31.22 0.33 7.95
C SER A 563 -30.70 -1.08 8.15
N ILE A 564 -31.58 -1.98 8.58
CA ILE A 564 -31.22 -3.39 8.78
C ILE A 564 -30.86 -4.07 7.44
N LYS A 565 -31.46 -3.60 6.34
CA LYS A 565 -31.26 -4.11 4.97
C LYS A 565 -29.88 -3.76 4.42
N THR A 566 -29.33 -2.61 4.81
CA THR A 566 -28.01 -2.13 4.35
C THR A 566 -26.90 -2.43 5.35
N LEU A 567 -27.22 -3.06 6.49
CA LEU A 567 -26.29 -3.30 7.59
C LEU A 567 -25.05 -4.09 7.16
N PHE A 568 -25.22 -5.04 6.24
CA PHE A 568 -24.10 -5.83 5.73
C PHE A 568 -23.11 -4.95 4.96
N ASP A 569 -23.56 -4.27 3.92
CA ASP A 569 -22.70 -3.45 3.07
C ASP A 569 -22.05 -2.26 3.82
N GLU A 570 -22.76 -1.73 4.83
CA GLU A 570 -22.27 -0.59 5.62
C GLU A 570 -21.30 -1.00 6.73
N SER A 571 -21.49 -2.17 7.38
CA SER A 571 -20.77 -2.51 8.62
C SER A 571 -20.36 -3.97 8.81
N LEU A 572 -21.07 -4.96 8.25
CA LEU A 572 -20.76 -6.38 8.49
C LEU A 572 -19.99 -7.08 7.36
N ARG A 573 -19.90 -6.48 6.16
CA ARG A 573 -19.07 -6.96 5.04
C ARG A 573 -17.60 -7.02 5.44
N TRP A 574 -16.77 -7.63 4.58
CA TRP A 574 -15.31 -7.57 4.72
C TRP A 574 -14.84 -6.15 5.05
N THR A 575 -14.37 -5.94 6.28
CA THR A 575 -13.91 -4.62 6.73
C THR A 575 -12.43 -4.49 6.48
N HIS A 576 -12.00 -3.29 6.13
CA HIS A 576 -10.60 -2.95 5.98
C HIS A 576 -10.26 -1.67 6.73
N GLN A 577 -8.97 -1.41 6.93
CA GLN A 577 -8.44 -0.27 7.68
C GLN A 577 -8.99 1.12 7.28
N TYR A 578 -9.52 1.28 6.06
CA TYR A 578 -10.07 2.56 5.58
C TYR A 578 -11.54 2.80 5.99
N ASP A 579 -12.24 1.81 6.54
CA ASP A 579 -13.69 1.92 6.74
C ASP A 579 -14.04 2.77 7.97
N GLY A 580 -13.40 2.47 9.11
CA GLY A 580 -13.76 3.05 10.40
C GLY A 580 -15.24 2.83 10.77
N VAL A 581 -15.74 1.59 10.59
CA VAL A 581 -17.12 1.23 10.93
C VAL A 581 -17.35 1.26 12.45
N ASN A 582 -18.55 1.66 12.87
CA ASN A 582 -18.95 1.57 14.28
C ASN A 582 -19.49 0.15 14.57
N VAL A 583 -18.56 -0.80 14.64
CA VAL A 583 -18.80 -2.19 15.05
C VAL A 583 -18.06 -2.44 16.36
N PHE A 584 -18.73 -3.03 17.34
CA PHE A 584 -18.16 -3.26 18.66
C PHE A 584 -18.77 -4.47 19.35
N VAL A 585 -18.04 -5.05 20.30
CA VAL A 585 -18.60 -6.07 21.22
C VAL A 585 -19.04 -5.39 22.49
N SER A 586 -20.18 -5.79 23.06
CA SER A 586 -20.64 -5.27 24.35
C SER A 586 -21.54 -6.23 25.10
N ASN A 587 -21.45 -6.21 26.44
CA ASN A 587 -22.43 -6.80 27.34
C ASN A 587 -23.11 -5.78 28.28
N GLY A 588 -23.09 -4.50 27.94
CA GLY A 588 -23.76 -3.46 28.72
C GLY A 588 -23.69 -2.08 28.07
N PRO A 589 -22.53 -1.39 28.08
CA PRO A 589 -22.39 -0.07 27.49
C PRO A 589 -22.60 -0.04 25.97
N GLU A 590 -23.11 1.05 25.43
CA GLU A 590 -23.25 1.26 23.98
C GLU A 590 -22.36 2.41 23.52
N ILE A 591 -21.64 2.20 22.41
CA ILE A 591 -20.83 3.22 21.74
C ILE A 591 -21.70 3.84 20.63
N ILE A 592 -22.30 4.99 20.95
CA ILE A 592 -23.22 5.69 20.06
C ILE A 592 -22.48 6.38 18.92
N ALA A 593 -21.35 7.01 19.24
CA ALA A 593 -20.49 7.63 18.26
C ALA A 593 -19.03 7.35 18.59
N TRP A 594 -18.36 6.69 17.65
CA TRP A 594 -16.91 6.60 17.59
C TRP A 594 -16.47 6.98 16.16
N PRO A 595 -15.69 8.06 16.00
CA PRO A 595 -15.47 8.70 14.71
C PRO A 595 -14.76 7.77 13.75
N ARG A 596 -15.09 7.91 12.48
CA ARG A 596 -14.54 7.11 11.38
C ARG A 596 -13.03 7.28 11.25
N CYS A 597 -12.45 6.42 10.42
CA CYS A 597 -11.10 6.53 9.94
C CYS A 597 -10.85 7.96 9.42
N TYR A 598 -9.86 8.65 10.00
CA TYR A 598 -9.57 10.05 9.69
C TYR A 598 -8.33 10.14 8.80
N ARG A 599 -8.58 10.25 7.51
CA ARG A 599 -7.58 10.27 6.44
C ARG A 599 -7.50 11.68 5.87
N VAL A 600 -6.30 12.25 5.83
CA VAL A 600 -6.12 13.62 5.35
C VAL A 600 -5.06 13.70 4.27
N GLY A 601 -5.40 14.28 3.13
CA GLY A 601 -4.47 14.57 2.04
C GLY A 601 -4.16 16.07 1.96
N THR A 602 -2.90 16.41 1.71
CA THR A 602 -2.43 17.76 1.41
C THR A 602 -1.80 17.76 0.02
N PHE A 603 -1.85 18.88 -0.70
CA PHE A 603 -1.30 18.93 -2.06
C PHE A 603 0.20 18.62 -2.03
N GLY A 604 0.65 17.61 -2.76
CA GLY A 604 2.05 17.17 -2.74
C GLY A 604 2.50 16.54 -1.42
N SER A 605 1.60 16.12 -0.53
CA SER A 605 1.95 15.71 0.84
C SER A 605 2.69 16.79 1.65
N GLU A 606 2.46 18.07 1.33
CA GLU A 606 3.16 19.20 1.96
C GLU A 606 3.10 19.19 3.48
N GLU A 607 4.25 19.29 4.14
CA GLU A 607 4.36 19.35 5.61
C GLU A 607 3.78 20.66 6.15
N PHE A 608 3.41 20.69 7.43
CA PHE A 608 2.95 21.91 8.10
C PHE A 608 1.63 22.52 7.56
N VAL A 609 0.69 21.68 7.10
CA VAL A 609 -0.65 22.13 6.70
C VAL A 609 -1.62 21.92 7.87
N THR A 610 -1.75 22.96 8.70
CA THR A 610 -2.46 22.90 9.98
C THR A 610 -3.93 22.54 9.80
N GLY A 611 -4.64 23.28 8.95
CA GLY A 611 -6.10 23.14 8.79
C GLY A 611 -6.53 21.73 8.38
N ARG A 612 -5.72 21.05 7.57
CA ARG A 612 -6.01 19.69 7.09
C ARG A 612 -5.55 18.60 8.04
N THR A 613 -4.62 18.88 8.95
CA THR A 613 -4.08 17.88 9.88
C THR A 613 -4.76 17.92 11.26
N PHE A 614 -5.64 18.88 11.52
CA PHE A 614 -6.49 18.92 12.71
C PHE A 614 -7.57 17.83 12.67
N MET A 615 -7.62 16.96 13.68
CA MET A 615 -8.57 15.84 13.76
C MET A 615 -9.63 16.05 14.87
N PRO A 616 -10.82 16.56 14.54
CA PRO A 616 -11.93 16.57 15.47
C PRO A 616 -12.46 15.16 15.72
N SER A 617 -12.77 14.86 16.98
CA SER A 617 -12.95 13.49 17.46
C SER A 617 -14.07 13.43 18.51
N LEU A 618 -15.32 13.40 18.06
CA LEU A 618 -16.48 13.20 18.94
C LEU A 618 -16.41 11.82 19.59
N ILE A 619 -16.86 11.70 20.83
CA ILE A 619 -17.10 10.43 21.48
C ILE A 619 -18.48 10.53 22.11
N SER A 620 -19.33 9.54 21.90
CA SER A 620 -20.64 9.46 22.56
C SER A 620 -20.90 8.03 23.02
N VAL A 621 -21.10 7.85 24.32
CA VAL A 621 -21.25 6.54 24.97
C VAL A 621 -22.41 6.62 25.96
N LYS A 622 -23.16 5.52 26.12
CA LYS A 622 -24.20 5.41 27.14
C LYS A 622 -24.19 4.05 27.83
N SER A 623 -24.72 3.98 29.04
CA SER A 623 -25.07 2.73 29.72
C SER A 623 -26.25 2.96 30.65
N ASP A 624 -27.24 2.05 30.61
CA ASP A 624 -28.41 2.14 31.49
C ASP A 624 -28.06 1.92 32.96
N LYS A 625 -26.99 1.16 33.22
CA LYS A 625 -26.43 0.93 34.55
C LYS A 625 -25.68 2.15 35.08
N GLY A 626 -25.15 2.98 34.18
CA GLY A 626 -24.25 4.10 34.50
C GLY A 626 -22.81 3.75 34.17
N LEU A 627 -22.07 4.72 33.63
CA LEU A 627 -20.70 4.55 33.15
C LEU A 627 -19.71 4.65 34.31
N LYS A 628 -18.79 3.70 34.39
CA LYS A 628 -17.67 3.72 35.32
C LYS A 628 -16.47 4.43 34.70
N GLU A 629 -16.07 4.00 33.52
CA GLU A 629 -14.81 4.41 32.91
C GLU A 629 -14.87 4.36 31.37
N ILE A 630 -14.19 5.30 30.73
CA ILE A 630 -13.81 5.22 29.31
C ILE A 630 -12.29 5.26 29.22
N ALA A 631 -11.69 4.28 28.54
CA ALA A 631 -10.28 4.23 28.23
C ALA A 631 -10.09 4.20 26.71
N ILE A 632 -9.21 5.05 26.20
CA ILE A 632 -8.80 5.08 24.79
C ILE A 632 -7.37 4.60 24.73
N TYR A 633 -7.11 3.58 23.92
CA TYR A 633 -5.78 3.04 23.70
C TYR A 633 -5.31 3.39 22.29
N ASN A 634 -4.03 3.70 22.11
CA ASN A 634 -3.37 3.68 20.80
C ASN A 634 -2.64 2.35 20.67
N GLY A 635 -3.31 1.37 20.06
CA GLY A 635 -2.87 -0.03 20.15
C GLY A 635 -2.92 -0.54 21.59
N ASP A 636 -1.82 -1.05 22.13
CA ASP A 636 -1.72 -1.50 23.54
C ASP A 636 -1.36 -0.40 24.54
N VAL A 637 -1.03 0.80 24.06
CA VAL A 637 -0.64 1.93 24.91
C VAL A 637 -1.86 2.74 25.29
N LEU A 638 -2.13 2.88 26.59
CA LEU A 638 -3.18 3.79 27.08
C LEU A 638 -2.90 5.21 26.58
N PHE A 639 -3.88 5.84 25.94
CA PHE A 639 -3.80 7.20 25.41
C PHE A 639 -4.62 8.19 26.25
N ARG A 640 -5.86 7.85 26.62
CA ARG A 640 -6.71 8.68 27.49
C ARG A 640 -7.56 7.82 28.41
N ARG A 641 -7.92 8.35 29.59
CA ARG A 641 -8.82 7.68 30.52
C ARG A 641 -9.74 8.69 31.20
N PHE A 642 -11.02 8.35 31.31
CA PHE A 642 -12.07 9.18 31.91
C PHE A 642 -12.80 8.37 32.97
N ILE A 643 -12.93 8.91 34.19
CA ILE A 643 -13.75 8.32 35.26
C ILE A 643 -15.08 9.08 35.32
N LEU A 644 -16.20 8.36 35.22
CA LEU A 644 -17.51 8.94 34.92
C LEU A 644 -18.54 8.81 36.06
N ASN A 645 -18.15 8.27 37.21
CA ASN A 645 -18.93 8.28 38.46
C ASN A 645 -20.42 7.86 38.31
N GLY A 646 -20.75 6.95 37.39
CA GLY A 646 -22.11 6.45 37.17
C GLY A 646 -22.98 7.26 36.21
N GLU A 647 -22.42 8.24 35.48
CA GLU A 647 -23.16 8.98 34.44
C GLU A 647 -23.76 8.03 33.40
N LYS A 648 -25.05 8.21 33.06
CA LYS A 648 -25.72 7.32 32.09
C LYS A 648 -25.34 7.57 30.63
N LYS A 649 -24.88 8.78 30.32
CA LYS A 649 -24.48 9.21 29.00
C LYS A 649 -23.28 10.13 29.15
N TRP A 650 -22.31 9.99 28.26
CA TRP A 650 -21.14 10.85 28.21
C TRP A 650 -20.82 11.19 26.76
N GLU A 651 -20.61 12.47 26.51
CA GLU A 651 -20.28 12.99 25.18
C GLU A 651 -19.15 14.00 25.27
N LYS A 652 -18.15 13.87 24.38
CA LYS A 652 -16.98 14.75 24.38
C LYS A 652 -16.35 14.88 23.00
N MET A 653 -16.04 16.12 22.60
CA MET A 653 -15.15 16.41 21.47
C MET A 653 -13.68 16.41 21.94
N LEU A 654 -12.85 15.59 21.33
CA LEU A 654 -11.39 15.68 21.45
C LEU A 654 -10.82 16.40 20.22
N HIS A 655 -9.86 17.30 20.45
CA HIS A 655 -9.20 18.10 19.42
C HIS A 655 -7.85 17.48 19.11
N LEU A 656 -7.84 16.36 18.40
CA LEU A 656 -6.64 15.54 18.18
C LEU A 656 -5.85 16.00 16.94
N GLU A 657 -4.67 15.42 16.74
CA GLU A 657 -3.81 15.65 15.58
C GLU A 657 -3.86 14.42 14.65
N GLY A 658 -4.13 14.65 13.37
CA GLY A 658 -4.17 13.65 12.31
C GLY A 658 -2.83 13.42 11.60
N ALA A 659 -1.84 14.29 11.77
CA ALA A 659 -0.53 14.16 11.11
C ALA A 659 0.31 12.99 11.65
N VAL A 660 0.16 12.65 12.93
CA VAL A 660 0.79 11.47 13.54
C VAL A 660 -0.18 10.31 13.50
N GLN A 661 0.22 9.21 12.86
CA GLN A 661 -0.57 8.02 12.68
C GLN A 661 -0.89 7.34 14.02
N LYS A 662 -2.17 7.09 14.30
CA LYS A 662 -2.65 6.41 15.52
C LYS A 662 -3.70 5.37 15.18
N ASN A 663 -3.77 4.30 15.97
CA ASN A 663 -4.82 3.28 15.92
C ASN A 663 -5.54 3.27 17.27
N LEU A 664 -6.59 4.08 17.37
CA LEU A 664 -7.32 4.36 18.61
C LEU A 664 -8.46 3.34 18.84
N ILE A 665 -8.44 2.64 19.97
CA ILE A 665 -9.49 1.73 20.42
C ILE A 665 -10.16 2.33 21.66
N LEU A 666 -11.48 2.43 21.65
CA LEU A 666 -12.27 2.84 22.80
C LEU A 666 -12.76 1.60 23.55
N ILE A 667 -12.45 1.54 24.84
CA ILE A 667 -13.00 0.57 25.78
C ILE A 667 -13.80 1.35 26.83
N THR A 668 -15.07 1.00 26.99
CA THR A 668 -15.94 1.60 28.03
C THR A 668 -16.42 0.52 28.98
N THR A 669 -16.49 0.85 30.26
CA THR A 669 -16.96 -0.04 31.33
C THR A 669 -18.08 0.64 32.12
N ASP A 670 -19.17 -0.08 32.42
CA ASP A 670 -20.22 0.39 33.32
C ASP A 670 -19.96 0.04 34.79
N ILE A 671 -20.82 0.54 35.69
CA ILE A 671 -20.67 0.31 37.14
C ILE A 671 -20.86 -1.16 37.56
N ASP A 672 -21.55 -1.95 36.75
CA ASP A 672 -21.78 -3.39 36.99
C ASP A 672 -20.62 -4.24 36.41
N GLY A 673 -19.67 -3.61 35.71
CA GLY A 673 -18.51 -4.26 35.10
C GLY A 673 -18.72 -4.74 33.67
N GLY A 674 -19.87 -4.42 33.06
CA GLY A 674 -20.11 -4.61 31.63
C GLY A 674 -19.15 -3.76 30.80
N LYS A 675 -18.67 -4.31 29.67
CA LYS A 675 -17.60 -3.72 28.85
C LYS A 675 -17.98 -3.70 27.37
N ALA A 676 -17.74 -2.58 26.71
CA ALA A 676 -17.74 -2.48 25.25
C ALA A 676 -16.34 -2.20 24.69
N VAL A 677 -15.99 -2.81 23.55
CA VAL A 677 -14.70 -2.64 22.86
C VAL A 677 -14.94 -2.29 21.40
N SER A 678 -14.50 -1.10 20.98
CA SER A 678 -14.74 -0.55 19.64
C SER A 678 -13.89 -1.18 18.56
N PHE A 679 -14.33 -1.05 17.31
CA PHE A 679 -13.44 -1.06 16.16
C PHE A 679 -12.32 -0.02 16.33
N ALA A 680 -11.12 -0.33 15.85
CA ALA A 680 -10.03 0.62 15.91
C ALA A 680 -10.25 1.77 14.92
N ARG A 681 -10.30 2.99 15.45
CA ARG A 681 -10.25 4.20 14.65
C ARG A 681 -8.81 4.49 14.29
N ARG A 682 -8.55 4.66 13.01
CA ARG A 682 -7.21 5.03 12.55
C ARG A 682 -7.18 6.48 12.07
N CYS A 683 -6.08 7.18 12.33
CA CYS A 683 -5.83 8.51 11.78
C CYS A 683 -4.45 8.57 11.16
N TRP A 684 -4.27 9.26 10.05
CA TRP A 684 -2.98 9.57 9.43
C TRP A 684 -3.16 10.60 8.33
N LYS A 685 -2.03 11.20 7.94
CA LYS A 685 -1.92 11.97 6.71
C LYS A 685 -1.52 11.06 5.56
N ASP A 686 -2.38 10.96 4.55
CA ASP A 686 -2.10 10.20 3.35
C ASP A 686 -0.87 10.76 2.64
N SER A 687 -0.09 9.85 2.07
CA SER A 687 1.12 10.11 1.31
C SER A 687 2.30 10.75 2.07
N GLY A 688 2.20 10.86 3.39
CA GLY A 688 3.36 10.96 4.26
C GLY A 688 4.16 9.65 4.31
N LYS A 689 4.79 9.34 5.44
CA LYS A 689 5.40 8.02 5.66
C LYS A 689 4.41 6.97 6.21
N GLU A 690 3.10 7.20 6.14
CA GLU A 690 2.08 6.34 6.74
C GLU A 690 2.23 4.87 6.35
N ILE A 691 1.89 3.95 7.25
CA ILE A 691 1.84 2.52 6.94
C ILE A 691 0.40 2.08 6.76
N ALA A 692 -0.03 1.93 5.51
CA ALA A 692 -1.33 1.44 5.11
C ALA A 692 -1.21 0.06 4.44
N PHE A 693 -2.17 -0.82 4.67
CA PHE A 693 -2.34 -2.11 4.01
C PHE A 693 -3.31 -2.10 2.83
N CYS A 694 -3.13 -3.05 1.92
CA CYS A 694 -4.15 -3.40 0.95
C CYS A 694 -5.41 -3.90 1.67
N SER A 695 -6.57 -3.81 1.02
CA SER A 695 -7.84 -4.24 1.60
C SER A 695 -7.93 -5.76 1.83
N ASP A 696 -7.02 -6.53 1.23
CA ASP A 696 -6.84 -7.97 1.46
C ASP A 696 -6.10 -8.31 2.77
N HIS A 697 -5.48 -7.33 3.41
CA HIS A 697 -4.66 -7.45 4.63
C HIS A 697 -3.43 -8.37 4.48
N VAL A 698 -2.88 -8.50 3.28
CA VAL A 698 -1.71 -9.36 3.04
C VAL A 698 -0.40 -8.57 3.08
N ASN A 699 -0.38 -7.39 2.48
CA ASN A 699 0.80 -6.52 2.40
C ASN A 699 0.50 -5.07 2.76
N ASP A 700 1.53 -4.39 3.30
CA ASP A 700 1.51 -2.93 3.35
C ASP A 700 1.83 -2.33 1.96
N CYS A 701 1.25 -1.18 1.64
CA CYS A 701 1.29 -0.53 0.33
C CYS A 701 2.64 0.17 0.03
N LYS A 702 3.77 -0.38 0.51
CA LYS A 702 5.11 0.17 0.26
C LYS A 702 5.83 -0.58 -0.86
N SER A 703 6.20 0.14 -1.91
CA SER A 703 6.77 -0.41 -3.15
C SER A 703 8.18 -1.03 -3.02
N TYR A 704 8.88 -0.91 -1.87
CA TYR A 704 10.26 -1.39 -1.69
C TYR A 704 10.56 -2.12 -0.39
N GLY A 705 9.56 -2.83 0.14
CA GLY A 705 9.71 -3.68 1.31
C GLY A 705 8.63 -3.37 2.32
N MET A 706 7.96 -4.42 2.76
CA MET A 706 6.92 -4.32 3.77
C MET A 706 7.55 -4.04 5.13
N MET A 707 7.30 -2.85 5.67
CA MET A 707 7.79 -2.45 7.00
C MET A 707 7.05 -3.19 8.12
N LEU A 708 5.78 -3.53 7.89
CA LEU A 708 4.94 -4.31 8.80
C LEU A 708 4.54 -5.66 8.19
N ALA A 709 5.42 -6.28 7.38
CA ALA A 709 5.21 -7.67 6.98
C ALA A 709 5.02 -8.57 8.20
N ARG A 710 4.23 -9.63 8.05
CA ARG A 710 4.11 -10.71 9.06
C ARG A 710 4.56 -12.03 8.44
N GLY A 711 4.78 -13.02 9.29
CA GLY A 711 5.46 -14.26 8.91
C GLY A 711 6.98 -14.09 8.94
N PRO A 712 7.74 -14.82 8.11
CA PRO A 712 9.22 -14.87 8.16
C PRO A 712 9.93 -13.68 7.51
N ALA A 713 9.17 -12.79 6.86
CA ALA A 713 9.73 -11.70 6.10
C ALA A 713 10.61 -10.80 6.97
N SER A 714 11.61 -10.21 6.34
CA SER A 714 12.49 -9.20 6.91
C SER A 714 11.83 -7.83 6.95
N VAL A 715 11.94 -7.11 8.07
CA VAL A 715 11.87 -5.64 8.05
C VAL A 715 13.02 -5.15 7.17
N PRO A 716 12.86 -4.25 6.20
CA PRO A 716 13.99 -3.76 5.41
C PRO A 716 15.04 -3.11 6.33
N ALA A 717 16.33 -3.42 6.14
CA ALA A 717 17.41 -2.72 6.86
C ALA A 717 17.70 -1.34 6.24
N ILE A 718 17.51 -1.26 4.93
CA ILE A 718 17.64 -0.06 4.11
C ILE A 718 16.48 -0.05 3.11
N VAL A 719 15.94 1.13 2.82
CA VAL A 719 14.95 1.34 1.75
C VAL A 719 15.57 2.24 0.69
N MET A 720 15.51 1.79 -0.56
CA MET A 720 16.04 2.56 -1.67
C MET A 720 15.05 3.64 -2.09
N PRO A 721 15.47 4.91 -2.13
CA PRO A 721 14.63 5.95 -2.68
C PRO A 721 14.52 5.71 -4.19
N SER A 722 13.29 5.59 -4.66
CA SER A 722 12.96 5.54 -6.08
C SER A 722 12.95 6.95 -6.66
N MET A 723 13.19 7.07 -7.95
CA MET A 723 12.74 8.28 -8.67
C MET A 723 11.24 8.43 -8.53
N SER A 724 10.77 9.68 -8.66
CA SER A 724 9.34 9.96 -8.79
C SER A 724 8.72 9.15 -9.92
N ASN A 725 7.52 8.65 -9.68
CA ASN A 725 6.73 7.93 -10.68
C ASN A 725 6.43 8.77 -11.93
N ASP A 726 6.49 10.10 -11.85
CA ASP A 726 6.33 10.98 -13.02
C ASP A 726 7.49 10.86 -14.00
N ILE A 727 8.69 10.61 -13.47
CA ILE A 727 9.93 10.47 -14.23
C ILE A 727 10.13 8.99 -14.58
N ALA A 728 10.08 8.14 -13.55
CA ALA A 728 10.23 6.70 -13.67
C ALA A 728 9.17 6.09 -14.59
N GLY A 729 7.94 6.59 -14.53
CA GLY A 729 6.78 5.80 -14.88
C GLY A 729 6.48 4.81 -13.76
N ASN A 730 5.43 4.04 -13.95
CA ASN A 730 5.01 3.01 -13.05
C ASN A 730 4.84 1.69 -13.81
N THR A 731 4.85 0.59 -13.09
CA THR A 731 4.37 -0.69 -13.61
C THR A 731 3.03 -1.05 -12.98
N TRP A 732 2.43 -2.11 -13.47
CA TRP A 732 1.18 -2.66 -12.96
C TRP A 732 1.36 -3.32 -11.57
N ASP A 733 0.33 -3.22 -10.72
CA ASP A 733 0.18 -3.76 -9.35
C ASP A 733 1.46 -3.84 -8.49
N GLY A 734 2.12 -2.70 -8.27
CA GLY A 734 3.31 -2.65 -7.40
C GLY A 734 4.58 -3.26 -7.99
N GLY A 735 4.65 -3.47 -9.31
CA GLY A 735 5.88 -3.93 -9.97
C GLY A 735 7.08 -2.97 -9.87
N PRO A 736 8.14 -3.12 -10.70
CA PRO A 736 9.35 -2.33 -10.59
C PRO A 736 9.09 -0.82 -10.51
N ALA A 737 9.63 -0.18 -9.48
CA ALA A 737 9.74 1.27 -9.43
C ALA A 737 11.14 1.74 -9.84
N GLY A 738 11.36 3.06 -9.84
CA GLY A 738 12.56 3.70 -10.37
C GLY A 738 13.83 3.53 -9.53
N ILE A 739 14.31 2.30 -9.31
CA ILE A 739 15.57 1.99 -8.62
C ILE A 739 16.48 1.05 -9.43
N LEU A 740 17.78 1.10 -9.16
CA LEU A 740 18.83 0.19 -9.65
C LEU A 740 19.83 -0.09 -8.50
N PRO A 741 19.45 -0.90 -7.49
CA PRO A 741 20.25 -1.08 -6.29
C PRO A 741 21.57 -1.78 -6.60
N LEU A 742 22.65 -1.27 -6.00
CA LEU A 742 23.90 -2.03 -5.94
C LEU A 742 23.71 -3.20 -4.98
N ILE A 743 23.14 -2.98 -3.79
CA ILE A 743 22.95 -4.02 -2.79
C ILE A 743 21.61 -3.86 -2.11
N THR A 744 20.91 -4.98 -1.86
CA THR A 744 19.66 -5.01 -1.10
C THR A 744 19.86 -5.73 0.24
N LEU A 745 20.07 -5.00 1.33
CA LEU A 745 20.20 -5.56 2.69
C LEU A 745 18.83 -5.91 3.29
N GLN A 746 18.12 -6.83 2.65
CA GLN A 746 16.84 -7.35 3.14
C GLN A 746 16.99 -8.70 3.84
N GLY A 747 18.07 -9.47 3.63
CA GLY A 747 18.28 -10.73 4.35
C GLY A 747 18.78 -10.52 5.78
N ASN A 748 18.02 -9.85 6.63
CA ASN A 748 18.36 -9.53 8.02
C ASN A 748 17.78 -10.44 9.14
N PRO A 749 17.06 -11.55 8.88
CA PRO A 749 16.80 -12.50 9.94
C PRO A 749 18.11 -13.15 10.42
N PRO A 750 18.39 -13.14 11.74
CA PRO A 750 19.66 -13.64 12.25
C PRO A 750 19.73 -15.17 12.15
N ILE A 751 20.87 -15.71 11.72
CA ILE A 751 21.12 -17.16 11.72
C ILE A 751 22.18 -17.46 12.77
N LEU A 752 21.79 -18.19 13.81
CA LEU A 752 22.67 -18.62 14.89
C LEU A 752 23.05 -20.09 14.71
N ASP A 753 24.35 -20.39 14.74
CA ASP A 753 24.90 -21.74 14.93
C ASP A 753 25.73 -21.75 16.22
N SER A 754 25.48 -22.75 17.07
CA SER A 754 26.11 -22.92 18.38
C SER A 754 26.42 -24.39 18.66
N ASP A 755 27.04 -24.66 19.81
CA ASP A 755 27.17 -26.02 20.35
C ASP A 755 25.82 -26.63 20.83
N LYS A 756 24.76 -25.81 20.97
CA LYS A 756 23.40 -26.26 21.34
C LYS A 756 22.47 -26.51 20.15
N GLY A 757 22.90 -26.15 18.94
CA GLY A 757 22.12 -26.32 17.72
C GLY A 757 22.15 -25.07 16.84
N LYS A 758 21.32 -25.11 15.78
CA LYS A 758 21.12 -24.01 14.83
C LYS A 758 19.69 -23.49 14.95
N GLU A 759 19.53 -22.17 14.89
CA GLU A 759 18.22 -21.53 14.76
C GLU A 759 18.28 -20.57 13.56
N ASP A 760 17.39 -20.81 12.59
CA ASP A 760 17.36 -20.09 11.32
C ASP A 760 16.36 -18.93 11.37
N GLY A 761 16.90 -17.72 11.24
CA GLY A 761 16.15 -16.46 11.22
C GLY A 761 14.97 -16.47 10.25
N ASP A 762 15.12 -17.14 9.10
CA ASP A 762 14.11 -17.20 8.05
C ASP A 762 12.87 -18.02 8.45
N ARG A 763 12.88 -18.64 9.63
CA ARG A 763 11.71 -19.33 10.20
C ARG A 763 10.98 -18.49 11.23
N PHE A 764 11.49 -17.35 11.67
CA PHE A 764 10.84 -16.61 12.76
C PHE A 764 9.52 -15.99 12.33
N ASN A 765 8.48 -16.14 13.12
CA ASN A 765 7.28 -15.32 12.96
C ASN A 765 7.57 -13.88 13.40
N GLN A 766 7.32 -12.92 12.52
CA GLN A 766 7.39 -11.50 12.81
C GLN A 766 6.05 -11.00 13.34
N ILE A 767 6.09 -10.39 14.52
CA ILE A 767 4.99 -9.59 15.08
C ILE A 767 5.38 -8.11 14.91
N PRO A 768 4.91 -7.44 13.86
CA PRO A 768 5.28 -6.06 13.59
C PRO A 768 4.35 -5.08 14.33
N ILE A 769 4.93 -4.00 14.83
CA ILE A 769 4.23 -2.89 15.45
C ILE A 769 4.66 -1.57 14.80
N LEU A 770 3.69 -0.69 14.57
CA LEU A 770 3.95 0.71 14.27
C LEU A 770 4.11 1.46 15.59
N GLU A 771 5.30 1.99 15.86
CA GLU A 771 5.49 2.88 17.01
C GLU A 771 4.90 4.26 16.70
N PHE A 772 5.28 4.83 15.55
CA PHE A 772 4.64 6.00 14.98
C PHE A 772 4.92 6.11 13.47
N SER A 773 4.09 6.90 12.79
CA SER A 773 4.43 7.51 11.51
C SER A 773 3.93 8.94 11.54
N ASP A 774 4.73 9.89 11.09
CA ASP A 774 4.33 11.28 10.93
C ASP A 774 4.73 11.83 9.55
N GLU A 775 4.66 13.14 9.37
CA GLU A 775 4.98 13.77 8.09
C GLU A 775 6.46 13.68 7.71
N GLY A 776 7.34 13.46 8.69
CA GLY A 776 8.80 13.47 8.55
C GLY A 776 9.49 12.13 8.73
N ALA A 777 8.91 11.21 9.51
CA ALA A 777 9.53 9.93 9.80
C ALA A 777 8.53 8.79 10.06
N VAL A 778 9.00 7.56 9.93
CA VAL A 778 8.29 6.35 10.35
C VAL A 778 9.17 5.49 11.25
N ALA A 779 8.55 4.86 12.24
CA ALA A 779 9.18 3.98 13.19
C ALA A 779 8.40 2.68 13.37
N VAL A 780 9.04 1.55 13.05
CA VAL A 780 8.48 0.22 13.22
C VAL A 780 9.38 -0.66 14.07
N THR A 781 8.76 -1.58 14.81
CA THR A 781 9.46 -2.64 15.54
C THR A 781 8.88 -4.00 15.16
N SER A 782 9.72 -5.02 15.07
CA SER A 782 9.34 -6.40 14.87
C SER A 782 9.85 -7.22 16.05
N PHE A 783 8.93 -7.86 16.77
CA PHE A 783 9.25 -8.86 17.79
C PHE A 783 9.29 -10.25 17.16
N ARG A 784 10.30 -11.05 17.51
CA ARG A 784 10.48 -12.41 16.98
C ARG A 784 10.86 -13.38 18.10
N ASN A 785 9.88 -14.12 18.57
CA ASN A 785 9.98 -15.09 19.67
C ASN A 785 9.37 -16.47 19.32
N GLU A 786 8.74 -16.60 18.16
CA GLU A 786 8.16 -17.82 17.61
C GLU A 786 8.82 -18.17 16.28
N ILE A 787 8.83 -19.46 15.93
CA ILE A 787 9.34 -19.99 14.66
C ILE A 787 8.31 -20.90 13.98
N PHE A 788 8.29 -20.92 12.65
CA PHE A 788 7.55 -21.90 11.86
C PHE A 788 8.16 -23.29 12.06
N ASP A 789 7.31 -24.28 12.31
CA ASP A 789 7.70 -25.65 12.63
C ASP A 789 8.44 -26.33 11.49
N ASP A 790 9.41 -27.20 11.81
CA ASP A 790 10.27 -27.91 10.85
C ASP A 790 9.50 -28.73 9.79
N VAL A 791 8.24 -29.09 10.05
CA VAL A 791 7.37 -29.73 9.05
C VAL A 791 7.03 -28.83 7.86
N VAL A 792 7.15 -27.50 7.99
CA VAL A 792 7.06 -26.56 6.88
C VAL A 792 8.45 -26.45 6.24
N PRO A 793 8.61 -26.76 4.95
CA PRO A 793 9.91 -26.68 4.29
C PRO A 793 10.47 -25.25 4.38
N SER A 794 11.72 -25.13 4.85
CA SER A 794 12.44 -23.85 4.87
C SER A 794 12.81 -23.42 3.45
N GLY A 795 12.77 -22.11 3.16
CA GLY A 795 13.26 -21.55 1.89
C GLY A 795 12.48 -20.32 1.44
N GLU A 796 12.50 -20.05 0.13
CA GLU A 796 12.02 -18.81 -0.51
C GLU A 796 10.50 -18.55 -0.42
N VAL A 797 9.69 -19.48 0.10
CA VAL A 797 8.22 -19.41 0.01
C VAL A 797 7.49 -19.46 1.35
N ILE A 798 8.23 -19.45 2.46
CA ILE A 798 7.68 -18.81 3.66
C ILE A 798 7.78 -17.30 3.35
N ASN A 799 6.71 -16.76 2.77
CA ASN A 799 6.60 -15.39 2.29
C ASN A 799 5.30 -14.82 2.88
N PRO A 800 5.24 -13.51 3.23
CA PRO A 800 4.02 -12.82 3.70
C PRO A 800 2.74 -13.10 2.90
N TRP A 801 2.84 -13.51 1.64
CA TRP A 801 1.71 -13.92 0.81
C TRP A 801 1.20 -15.35 1.06
N HIS A 802 2.04 -16.32 1.43
CA HIS A 802 1.70 -17.75 1.33
C HIS A 802 1.89 -18.60 2.61
N GLY A 803 2.53 -18.07 3.66
CA GLY A 803 2.83 -18.83 4.88
C GLY A 803 1.90 -18.52 6.07
N TYR A 804 1.39 -19.56 6.75
CA TYR A 804 0.35 -19.42 7.79
C TYR A 804 0.64 -20.22 9.08
N GLY A 805 1.57 -21.17 9.06
CA GLY A 805 1.87 -22.08 10.18
C GLY A 805 2.09 -23.53 9.70
N PRO A 806 2.22 -24.52 10.59
CA PRO A 806 2.17 -24.40 12.04
C PRO A 806 3.42 -23.74 12.65
N LYS A 807 3.28 -23.22 13.88
CA LYS A 807 4.35 -22.53 14.63
C LYS A 807 4.72 -23.26 15.93
N GLY A 808 5.88 -22.91 16.47
CA GLY A 808 6.39 -23.29 17.79
C GLY A 808 7.27 -22.19 18.40
N GLU A 809 7.72 -22.38 19.64
CA GLU A 809 8.61 -21.42 20.32
C GLU A 809 10.04 -21.49 19.78
N SER A 810 10.71 -20.34 19.71
CA SER A 810 12.16 -20.29 19.52
C SER A 810 12.89 -20.94 20.72
N LYS A 811 14.00 -21.62 20.47
CA LYS A 811 14.76 -22.38 21.49
C LYS A 811 16.07 -21.71 21.90
N LEU A 812 16.73 -21.01 20.98
CA LEU A 812 18.08 -20.47 21.20
C LEU A 812 18.08 -18.96 21.44
N VAL A 813 17.31 -18.19 20.67
CA VAL A 813 17.35 -16.72 20.72
C VAL A 813 16.00 -16.05 20.51
N GLU A 814 15.72 -15.00 21.27
CA GLU A 814 14.72 -14.00 20.88
C GLU A 814 15.42 -12.86 20.16
N HIS A 815 14.78 -12.28 19.14
CA HIS A 815 15.32 -11.07 18.54
C HIS A 815 14.26 -10.03 18.21
N ASN A 816 14.64 -8.77 18.38
CA ASN A 816 13.82 -7.62 18.05
C ASN A 816 14.54 -6.77 17.01
N LEU A 817 13.83 -6.36 15.97
CA LEU A 817 14.33 -5.46 14.94
C LEU A 817 13.58 -4.14 15.03
N ARG A 818 14.31 -3.03 14.93
CA ARG A 818 13.74 -1.68 14.90
C ARG A 818 14.25 -0.95 13.67
N TYR A 819 13.33 -0.36 12.91
CA TYR A 819 13.65 0.41 11.71
C TYR A 819 13.04 1.79 11.80
N ARG A 820 13.82 2.80 11.42
CA ARG A 820 13.40 4.19 11.30
C ARG A 820 13.77 4.69 9.92
N GLU A 821 12.88 5.44 9.29
CA GLU A 821 13.16 6.11 8.02
C GLU A 821 12.79 7.58 8.11
N PHE A 822 13.69 8.42 7.59
CA PHE A 822 13.49 9.86 7.44
C PHE A 822 12.98 10.14 6.02
N ILE A 823 11.90 10.90 5.90
CA ILE A 823 11.35 11.27 4.60
C ILE A 823 12.25 12.29 3.91
N THR A 824 12.32 12.17 2.59
CA THR A 824 12.95 13.15 1.71
C THR A 824 12.05 14.36 1.50
N PRO A 825 12.59 15.54 1.14
CA PRO A 825 11.78 16.72 0.87
C PRO A 825 10.77 16.47 -0.25
N THR A 826 9.53 16.95 -0.08
CA THR A 826 8.60 17.13 -1.19
C THR A 826 9.06 18.30 -2.04
N ILE A 827 9.13 18.11 -3.36
CA ILE A 827 9.40 19.16 -4.34
C ILE A 827 8.22 19.44 -5.29
N GLY A 828 7.14 18.67 -5.20
CA GLY A 828 5.96 18.80 -6.07
C GLY A 828 4.84 17.84 -5.71
N ALA A 829 3.70 17.94 -6.40
CA ALA A 829 2.71 16.86 -6.52
C ALA A 829 3.01 16.03 -7.78
N PRO A 830 2.65 14.73 -7.83
CA PRO A 830 2.87 13.91 -9.02
C PRO A 830 2.10 14.49 -10.20
N GLU A 831 2.52 14.21 -11.41
CA GLU A 831 1.88 14.72 -12.63
C GLU A 831 0.42 14.28 -12.76
N ASN A 832 0.13 13.02 -12.45
CA ASN A 832 -1.20 12.41 -12.60
C ASN A 832 -1.58 11.58 -11.37
N GLY A 833 -2.87 11.28 -11.22
CA GLY A 833 -3.41 10.51 -10.11
C GLY A 833 -3.54 11.34 -8.84
N TRP A 834 -3.57 10.70 -7.67
CA TRP A 834 -3.92 11.40 -6.44
C TRP A 834 -2.90 12.48 -6.04
N ALA A 835 -3.29 13.77 -6.17
CA ALA A 835 -2.46 14.93 -5.85
C ALA A 835 -2.01 15.01 -4.38
N GLY A 836 -2.58 14.16 -3.51
CA GLY A 836 -2.14 13.96 -2.14
C GLY A 836 -0.70 13.46 -2.03
N HIS A 837 -0.19 12.73 -3.03
CA HIS A 837 1.19 12.23 -3.05
C HIS A 837 2.23 13.30 -3.33
N GLY A 838 3.42 13.15 -2.77
CA GLY A 838 4.54 14.07 -2.98
C GLY A 838 5.57 13.52 -3.94
N VAL A 839 6.02 14.35 -4.88
CA VAL A 839 7.26 14.13 -5.63
C VAL A 839 8.41 14.40 -4.68
N ARG A 840 9.26 13.41 -4.47
CA ARG A 840 10.33 13.45 -3.49
C ARG A 840 11.69 13.47 -4.18
N ALA A 841 12.68 14.15 -3.57
CA ALA A 841 14.03 14.26 -4.13
C ALA A 841 15.13 14.17 -3.07
N GLY A 842 16.33 13.75 -3.49
CA GLY A 842 17.49 13.63 -2.60
C GLY A 842 17.59 12.26 -1.92
N ALA A 843 18.61 12.13 -1.06
CA ALA A 843 18.91 10.91 -0.33
C ALA A 843 17.98 10.74 0.87
N ASN A 844 17.48 9.52 1.09
CA ASN A 844 16.81 9.19 2.35
C ASN A 844 17.85 8.67 3.37
N ALA A 845 17.47 8.75 4.63
CA ALA A 845 18.25 8.20 5.73
C ALA A 845 17.43 7.14 6.48
N CYS A 846 18.11 6.11 6.96
CA CYS A 846 17.50 5.04 7.74
C CYS A 846 18.34 4.75 8.99
N LEU A 847 17.68 4.32 10.06
CA LEU A 847 18.32 3.78 11.25
C LEU A 847 17.75 2.39 11.51
N PHE A 848 18.61 1.39 11.54
CA PHE A 848 18.26 0.01 11.82
C PHE A 848 18.96 -0.46 13.09
N ARG A 849 18.22 -1.11 13.99
CA ARG A 849 18.77 -1.68 15.22
C ARG A 849 18.24 -3.08 15.44
N GLY A 850 19.14 -4.01 15.73
CA GLY A 850 18.79 -5.36 16.16
C GLY A 850 19.22 -5.63 17.60
N GLU A 851 18.40 -6.40 18.30
CA GLU A 851 18.62 -6.86 19.66
C GLU A 851 18.39 -8.37 19.70
N ILE A 852 19.40 -9.13 20.11
CA ILE A 852 19.35 -10.60 20.18
C ILE A 852 19.60 -11.01 21.61
N ARG A 853 18.62 -11.67 22.23
CA ARG A 853 18.70 -12.22 23.59
C ARG A 853 18.91 -13.73 23.51
N PHE A 854 19.99 -14.22 24.09
CA PHE A 854 20.27 -15.65 24.19
C PHE A 854 19.43 -16.29 25.29
N LYS A 855 18.80 -17.44 25.03
CA LYS A 855 17.90 -18.11 26.00
C LYS A 855 18.63 -19.01 26.99
N GLN A 856 19.86 -19.41 26.68
CA GLN A 856 20.63 -20.36 27.46
C GLN A 856 22.13 -20.18 27.23
N ASP A 857 22.93 -20.78 28.11
CA ASP A 857 24.39 -20.83 27.98
C ASP A 857 24.79 -21.65 26.75
N MET A 858 25.62 -21.06 25.89
CA MET A 858 26.11 -21.71 24.68
C MET A 858 27.42 -21.11 24.19
N LYS A 859 28.14 -21.87 23.36
CA LYS A 859 29.30 -21.39 22.61
C LYS A 859 28.88 -21.07 21.19
N VAL A 860 29.01 -19.81 20.79
CA VAL A 860 28.62 -19.34 19.46
C VAL A 860 29.66 -19.82 18.45
N LYS A 861 29.21 -20.51 17.39
CA LYS A 861 30.05 -20.82 16.22
C LYS A 861 29.97 -19.70 15.20
N SER A 862 28.75 -19.24 14.90
CA SER A 862 28.52 -18.09 14.04
C SER A 862 27.18 -17.44 14.32
N LEU A 863 27.12 -16.11 14.18
CA LEU A 863 25.87 -15.36 14.20
C LEU A 863 25.83 -14.42 13.00
N SER A 864 25.13 -14.83 11.94
CA SER A 864 24.87 -14.00 10.77
C SER A 864 23.75 -13.02 11.07
N LEU A 865 23.93 -11.74 10.74
CA LEU A 865 22.97 -10.67 11.00
C LEU A 865 22.34 -10.15 9.71
N PHE A 866 23.11 -10.06 8.63
CA PHE A 866 22.62 -9.64 7.33
C PHE A 866 23.24 -10.46 6.20
N ARG A 867 22.48 -10.60 5.12
CA ARG A 867 22.95 -10.96 3.79
C ARG A 867 22.23 -10.09 2.76
N ASN A 868 22.88 -9.79 1.63
CA ASN A 868 22.15 -9.23 0.51
C ASN A 868 21.19 -10.29 -0.06
N TRP A 869 19.99 -9.88 -0.46
CA TRP A 869 18.96 -10.83 -0.91
C TRP A 869 19.12 -11.23 -2.38
N HIS A 870 19.70 -10.33 -3.19
CA HIS A 870 19.99 -10.55 -4.60
C HIS A 870 21.40 -10.08 -4.95
N VAL A 871 21.99 -10.71 -5.97
CA VAL A 871 23.21 -10.21 -6.61
C VAL A 871 22.95 -8.80 -7.15
N PRO A 872 23.92 -7.87 -7.04
CA PRO A 872 23.81 -6.52 -7.59
C PRO A 872 23.32 -6.49 -9.05
N ILE A 873 22.33 -5.64 -9.34
CA ILE A 873 21.82 -5.45 -10.70
C ILE A 873 22.76 -4.54 -11.51
N ALA A 874 23.36 -3.54 -10.86
CA ALA A 874 24.35 -2.65 -11.46
C ALA A 874 25.79 -3.13 -11.15
N SER A 875 26.70 -3.00 -12.13
CA SER A 875 28.08 -3.49 -12.05
C SER A 875 29.02 -2.63 -12.93
N PRO A 876 30.30 -2.38 -12.57
CA PRO A 876 31.00 -2.88 -11.37
C PRO A 876 30.48 -2.22 -10.10
N VAL A 877 30.56 -2.97 -8.99
CA VAL A 877 30.25 -2.46 -7.65
C VAL A 877 31.56 -2.12 -6.95
N ILE A 878 31.72 -0.87 -6.54
CA ILE A 878 32.89 -0.43 -5.77
C ILE A 878 32.49 -0.31 -4.30
N LEU A 879 33.20 -1.04 -3.45
CA LEU A 879 33.11 -0.96 -2.00
C LEU A 879 34.18 0.01 -1.48
N VAL A 880 33.75 0.99 -0.70
CA VAL A 880 34.62 1.90 0.04
C VAL A 880 34.52 1.56 1.52
N ILE A 881 35.63 1.31 2.20
CA ILE A 881 35.66 1.04 3.64
C ILE A 881 36.57 2.04 4.31
N ARG A 882 36.10 2.66 5.40
CA ARG A 882 36.96 3.34 6.35
C ARG A 882 37.28 2.40 7.51
N SER A 883 38.56 2.28 7.81
CA SER A 883 39.07 1.61 9.01
C SER A 883 40.07 2.51 9.73
N ALA A 884 40.64 2.02 10.83
CA ALA A 884 41.75 2.67 11.53
C ALA A 884 42.98 2.92 10.62
N GLU A 885 43.16 2.13 9.56
CA GLU A 885 44.27 2.26 8.60
C GLU A 885 44.02 3.31 7.51
N GLY A 886 42.80 3.86 7.43
CA GLY A 886 42.39 4.83 6.42
C GLY A 886 41.22 4.32 5.56
N ILE A 887 41.04 4.97 4.41
CA ILE A 887 39.97 4.65 3.45
C ILE A 887 40.54 3.79 2.32
N LYS A 888 39.86 2.68 2.02
CA LYS A 888 40.21 1.75 0.94
C LYS A 888 39.05 1.62 -0.05
N GLU A 889 39.36 1.68 -1.33
CA GLU A 889 38.43 1.37 -2.43
C GLU A 889 38.71 -0.03 -2.97
N ILE A 890 37.67 -0.82 -3.16
CA ILE A 890 37.75 -2.22 -3.57
C ILE A 890 36.74 -2.45 -4.67
N ASN A 891 37.21 -2.85 -5.85
CA ASN A 891 36.33 -3.29 -6.92
C ASN A 891 35.86 -4.73 -6.64
N LEU A 892 34.58 -4.91 -6.33
CA LEU A 892 34.05 -6.22 -5.96
C LEU A 892 34.08 -7.23 -7.11
N SER A 893 34.26 -6.78 -8.36
CA SER A 893 34.49 -7.69 -9.49
C SER A 893 35.87 -8.33 -9.51
N GLU A 894 36.79 -7.93 -8.62
CA GLU A 894 38.16 -8.46 -8.55
C GLU A 894 38.35 -9.45 -7.40
N ILE A 895 37.37 -9.58 -6.51
CA ILE A 895 37.37 -10.54 -5.41
C ILE A 895 37.08 -11.94 -5.95
N ASN A 896 38.02 -12.87 -5.74
CA ASN A 896 37.92 -14.27 -6.18
C ASN A 896 37.76 -15.26 -5.01
N GLU A 897 38.09 -14.84 -3.78
CA GLU A 897 37.98 -15.64 -2.56
C GLU A 897 37.07 -14.94 -1.54
N TRP A 898 36.83 -15.57 -0.39
CA TRP A 898 36.15 -14.91 0.71
C TRP A 898 37.06 -13.86 1.35
N GLU A 899 36.66 -12.58 1.26
CA GLU A 899 37.35 -11.49 1.97
C GLU A 899 36.52 -11.04 3.19
N LYS A 900 37.18 -10.82 4.33
CA LYS A 900 36.57 -10.37 5.57
C LYS A 900 37.15 -9.02 6.00
N PHE A 901 36.28 -8.10 6.40
CA PHE A 901 36.61 -6.78 6.89
C PHE A 901 35.99 -6.58 8.27
N THR A 902 36.80 -6.20 9.25
CA THR A 902 36.28 -5.80 10.57
C THR A 902 35.80 -4.36 10.50
N ILE A 903 34.55 -4.11 10.87
CA ILE A 903 33.92 -2.80 10.91
C ILE A 903 33.68 -2.45 12.38
N LYS A 904 34.56 -1.61 12.94
CA LYS A 904 34.46 -1.20 14.34
C LYS A 904 33.32 -0.23 14.57
N LYS A 905 32.93 -0.05 15.82
CA LYS A 905 32.06 1.08 16.20
C LYS A 905 32.64 2.41 15.70
N GLY A 906 31.84 3.16 14.95
CA GLY A 906 32.22 4.45 14.35
C GLY A 906 32.84 4.34 12.95
N ASP A 907 33.19 3.13 12.50
CA ASP A 907 33.58 2.90 11.12
C ASP A 907 32.37 2.97 10.18
N TRP A 908 32.64 3.19 8.89
CA TRP A 908 31.63 3.20 7.85
C TRP A 908 32.12 2.51 6.58
N PHE A 909 31.17 2.07 5.78
CA PHE A 909 31.41 1.53 4.45
C PHE A 909 30.34 2.04 3.48
N ALA A 910 30.68 2.11 2.20
CA ALA A 910 29.82 2.65 1.16
C ALA A 910 29.92 1.84 -0.13
N PHE A 911 28.89 1.93 -0.95
CA PHE A 911 28.85 1.30 -2.27
C PHE A 911 28.44 2.32 -3.32
N TYR A 912 29.18 2.35 -4.42
CA TYR A 912 28.85 3.15 -5.59
C TYR A 912 29.27 2.45 -6.89
N SER A 913 28.83 2.98 -8.02
CA SER A 913 29.24 2.55 -9.36
C SER A 913 29.41 3.75 -10.26
N GLN A 914 30.25 3.61 -11.29
CA GLN A 914 30.32 4.57 -12.40
C GLN A 914 29.09 4.47 -13.32
N GLN A 915 28.33 3.38 -13.24
CA GLN A 915 27.06 3.21 -13.95
C GLN A 915 25.89 3.74 -13.12
N LEU A 916 24.78 4.02 -13.81
CA LEU A 916 23.54 4.47 -13.17
C LEU A 916 23.06 3.41 -12.16
N SER A 917 22.92 3.82 -10.91
CA SER A 917 22.64 2.93 -9.77
C SER A 917 22.17 3.72 -8.56
N ASN A 918 21.51 3.08 -7.59
CA ASN A 918 21.43 3.62 -6.24
C ASN A 918 22.78 3.45 -5.54
N LYS A 919 23.06 4.31 -4.56
CA LYS A 919 24.31 4.29 -3.80
C LYS A 919 23.98 4.27 -2.31
N HIS A 920 24.91 3.76 -1.51
CA HIS A 920 24.70 3.55 -0.07
C HIS A 920 25.91 4.00 0.72
N ILE A 921 25.68 4.64 1.86
CA ILE A 921 26.68 4.86 2.91
C ILE A 921 26.10 4.25 4.18
N ILE A 922 26.87 3.45 4.90
CA ILE A 922 26.44 2.72 6.10
C ILE A 922 27.47 2.94 7.21
N PHE A 923 27.00 3.34 8.39
CA PHE A 923 27.78 3.56 9.60
C PHE A 923 27.47 2.45 10.61
N ASN A 924 28.50 1.84 11.20
CA ASN A 924 28.33 0.99 12.38
C ASN A 924 28.33 1.85 13.65
N ARG A 925 27.26 1.81 14.44
CA ARG A 925 27.08 2.67 15.62
C ARG A 925 27.13 1.92 16.95
N ASP A 926 27.28 0.60 16.91
CA ASP A 926 27.25 -0.23 18.12
C ASP A 926 28.35 -1.30 18.11
N ASN A 927 28.07 -2.56 18.46
CA ASN A 927 29.09 -3.61 18.55
C ASN A 927 29.84 -3.83 17.23
N ASP A 928 31.06 -4.35 17.33
CA ASP A 928 31.91 -4.66 16.18
C ASP A 928 31.25 -5.70 15.26
N LEU A 929 31.38 -5.48 13.95
CA LEU A 929 30.80 -6.32 12.91
C LEU A 929 31.89 -6.84 11.98
N ILE A 930 31.62 -7.96 11.33
CA ILE A 930 32.46 -8.49 10.25
C ILE A 930 31.67 -8.43 8.94
N LEU A 931 32.12 -7.61 8.00
CA LEU A 931 31.64 -7.58 6.62
C LEU A 931 32.42 -8.60 5.80
N SER A 932 31.74 -9.61 5.26
CA SER A 932 32.34 -10.62 4.38
C SER A 932 31.82 -10.46 2.96
N VAL A 933 32.72 -10.53 1.97
CA VAL A 933 32.39 -10.49 0.54
C VAL A 933 32.83 -11.79 -0.11
N THR A 934 32.01 -12.35 -1.00
CA THR A 934 32.36 -13.54 -1.77
C THR A 934 31.77 -13.50 -3.19
N ARG A 935 32.37 -14.24 -4.13
CA ARG A 935 31.95 -14.28 -5.53
C ARG A 935 31.83 -15.66 -6.20
N PRO A 936 31.18 -16.68 -5.61
CA PRO A 936 31.04 -17.97 -6.28
C PRO A 936 30.09 -17.89 -7.49
N ASN A 937 29.08 -17.01 -7.45
CA ASN A 937 28.04 -16.84 -8.48
C ASN A 937 27.48 -15.39 -8.48
N GLY A 938 28.35 -14.40 -8.57
CA GLY A 938 28.01 -12.98 -8.38
C GLY A 938 28.41 -12.47 -6.99
N VAL A 939 28.29 -11.16 -6.75
CA VAL A 939 28.74 -10.53 -5.50
C VAL A 939 27.74 -10.80 -4.39
N TRP A 940 28.18 -11.51 -3.35
CA TRP A 940 27.43 -11.75 -2.12
C TRP A 940 28.13 -11.11 -0.93
N LEU A 941 27.31 -10.56 -0.03
CA LEU A 941 27.71 -9.82 1.15
C LEU A 941 27.03 -10.42 2.37
N TYR A 942 27.83 -10.59 3.42
CA TYR A 942 27.36 -11.04 4.73
C TYR A 942 27.87 -10.09 5.79
N ILE A 943 27.02 -9.77 6.76
CA ILE A 943 27.41 -9.07 7.98
C ILE A 943 27.16 -10.02 9.14
N THR A 944 28.21 -10.37 9.87
CA THR A 944 28.14 -11.25 11.04
C THR A 944 28.53 -10.50 12.31
N ALA A 945 28.01 -10.94 13.44
CA ALA A 945 28.48 -10.48 14.74
C ALA A 945 29.92 -10.97 14.99
N ASP A 946 30.74 -10.16 15.65
CA ASP A 946 32.05 -10.61 16.15
C ASP A 946 31.87 -11.48 17.42
N LEU A 947 31.31 -12.69 17.27
CA LEU A 947 31.05 -13.64 18.35
C LEU A 947 31.57 -15.06 18.07
N GLU A 948 32.22 -15.29 16.94
CA GLU A 948 32.76 -16.61 16.58
C GLU A 948 33.69 -17.16 17.67
N GLY A 949 33.34 -18.33 18.22
CA GLY A 949 34.08 -19.00 19.27
C GLY A 949 33.89 -18.46 20.69
N LYS A 950 33.08 -17.42 20.90
CA LYS A 950 32.83 -16.81 22.22
C LYS A 950 31.71 -17.55 22.97
N ASP A 951 31.83 -17.61 24.30
CA ASP A 951 30.78 -18.13 25.19
C ASP A 951 29.78 -17.01 25.52
N VAL A 952 28.48 -17.33 25.50
CA VAL A 952 27.39 -16.44 25.91
C VAL A 952 26.54 -17.11 26.99
N LYS A 953 25.91 -16.30 27.84
CA LYS A 953 25.04 -16.74 28.94
C LYS A 953 23.56 -16.57 28.60
N GLY A 954 22.73 -17.38 29.25
CA GLY A 954 21.29 -17.16 29.24
C GLY A 954 20.94 -15.73 29.70
N ASN A 955 20.10 -15.06 28.93
CA ASN A 955 19.69 -13.65 29.01
C ASN A 955 20.71 -12.60 28.56
N ASP A 956 21.92 -12.98 28.13
CA ASP A 956 22.83 -12.02 27.49
C ASP A 956 22.15 -11.35 26.30
N LEU A 957 22.41 -10.04 26.14
CA LEU A 957 21.85 -9.22 25.08
C LEU A 957 22.97 -8.74 24.15
N TYR A 958 22.92 -9.17 22.89
CA TYR A 958 23.75 -8.63 21.83
C TYR A 958 22.97 -7.57 21.04
N THR A 959 23.57 -6.42 20.80
CA THR A 959 22.95 -5.31 20.06
C THR A 959 23.79 -4.88 18.88
N TYR A 960 23.16 -4.40 17.82
CA TYR A 960 23.84 -3.77 16.69
C TYR A 960 22.97 -2.65 16.12
N GLU A 961 23.59 -1.55 15.67
CA GLU A 961 22.91 -0.39 15.12
C GLU A 961 23.62 0.07 13.84
N LEU A 962 22.89 0.08 12.72
CA LEU A 962 23.34 0.56 11.42
C LEU A 962 22.58 1.84 11.06
N PHE A 963 23.31 2.91 10.77
CA PHE A 963 22.74 4.12 10.18
C PHE A 963 23.13 4.18 8.71
N SER A 964 22.16 4.41 7.81
CA SER A 964 22.42 4.43 6.37
C SER A 964 21.89 5.68 5.69
N ILE A 965 22.59 6.13 4.65
CA ILE A 965 22.14 7.14 3.70
C ILE A 965 22.06 6.46 2.34
N ASN A 966 20.89 6.47 1.71
CA ASN A 966 20.68 5.85 0.42
C ASN A 966 20.30 6.90 -0.63
N PHE A 967 20.93 6.81 -1.78
CA PHE A 967 20.80 7.79 -2.86
C PHE A 967 19.93 7.24 -3.99
N PRO A 968 19.01 8.03 -4.54
CA PRO A 968 18.24 7.62 -5.71
C PRO A 968 19.16 7.61 -6.94
N VAL A 969 18.70 6.98 -8.02
CA VAL A 969 19.52 6.78 -9.22
C VAL A 969 19.95 8.10 -9.87
N ASP A 970 19.14 9.14 -9.73
CA ASP A 970 19.33 10.49 -10.27
C ASP A 970 20.25 11.38 -9.41
N VAL A 971 20.69 10.92 -8.23
CA VAL A 971 21.74 11.61 -7.46
C VAL A 971 23.11 11.04 -7.80
N GLU A 972 23.98 11.91 -8.30
CA GLU A 972 25.31 11.55 -8.78
C GLU A 972 26.32 11.39 -7.63
N VAL A 973 26.92 10.19 -7.55
CA VAL A 973 28.05 9.87 -6.65
C VAL A 973 29.06 9.04 -7.46
N LYS A 974 30.15 9.66 -7.89
CA LYS A 974 31.14 9.10 -8.83
C LYS A 974 32.48 8.73 -8.19
N GLY A 975 32.69 8.95 -6.91
CA GLY A 975 33.95 8.56 -6.27
C GLY A 975 34.03 8.83 -4.77
N VAL A 976 35.10 8.32 -4.17
CA VAL A 976 35.36 8.37 -2.73
C VAL A 976 35.36 9.78 -2.14
N GLU A 977 35.87 10.79 -2.86
CA GLU A 977 35.92 12.17 -2.33
C GLU A 977 34.52 12.77 -2.14
N GLN A 978 33.56 12.45 -3.00
CA GLN A 978 32.18 12.89 -2.82
C GLN A 978 31.54 12.20 -1.60
N ILE A 979 31.79 10.89 -1.43
CA ILE A 979 31.35 10.13 -0.26
C ILE A 979 31.94 10.74 1.03
N LYS A 980 33.24 11.03 1.05
CA LYS A 980 33.92 11.68 2.18
C LYS A 980 33.30 13.04 2.51
N ASN A 981 33.11 13.90 1.52
CA ASN A 981 32.50 15.22 1.72
C ASN A 981 31.09 15.11 2.32
N MET A 982 30.28 14.13 1.89
CA MET A 982 28.95 13.88 2.44
C MET A 982 29.03 13.40 3.89
N ILE A 983 29.93 12.47 4.19
CA ILE A 983 30.14 11.94 5.54
C ILE A 983 30.65 13.02 6.50
N ASP A 984 31.60 13.84 6.06
CA ASP A 984 32.14 14.95 6.83
C ASP A 984 31.03 15.97 7.14
N TYR A 985 30.19 16.29 6.16
CA TYR A 985 29.06 17.19 6.37
C TYR A 985 28.02 16.61 7.33
N VAL A 986 27.62 15.34 7.18
CA VAL A 986 26.67 14.67 8.08
C VAL A 986 27.22 14.61 9.51
N SER A 987 28.50 14.29 9.65
CA SER A 987 29.18 14.21 10.94
C SER A 987 29.40 15.58 11.58
N ASN A 988 29.57 16.64 10.78
CA ASN A 988 29.73 17.99 11.30
C ASN A 988 29.20 19.04 10.30
N PRO A 989 27.89 19.33 10.32
CA PRO A 989 27.29 20.23 9.35
C PRO A 989 27.87 21.64 9.47
N THR A 990 28.47 22.12 8.40
CA THR A 990 29.18 23.40 8.37
C THR A 990 28.24 24.55 8.77
N GLY A 991 28.62 25.32 9.79
CA GLY A 991 27.87 26.48 10.24
C GLY A 991 26.64 26.18 11.09
N MET A 992 26.40 24.91 11.47
CA MET A 992 25.36 24.56 12.42
C MET A 992 25.57 25.28 13.75
N SER A 993 24.50 25.85 14.30
CA SER A 993 24.49 26.46 15.64
C SER A 993 23.44 25.82 16.53
N ILE A 994 23.81 25.54 17.78
CA ILE A 994 22.91 25.01 18.81
C ILE A 994 22.66 26.14 19.79
N MET A 995 21.44 26.65 19.84
CA MET A 995 21.03 27.74 20.73
C MET A 995 20.50 27.19 22.06
N LYS A 996 19.87 26.01 22.04
CA LYS A 996 19.37 25.31 23.24
C LYS A 996 19.49 23.80 23.06
N GLY A 997 19.75 23.09 24.16
CA GLY A 997 20.04 21.66 24.15
C GLY A 997 21.52 21.34 23.94
N GLN A 998 21.85 20.05 23.86
CA GLN A 998 23.22 19.56 23.72
C GLN A 998 23.30 18.49 22.64
N ARG A 999 24.24 18.63 21.70
CA ARG A 999 24.58 17.56 20.76
C ARG A 999 25.32 16.43 21.49
N LEU A 1000 24.91 15.19 21.23
CA LEU A 1000 25.58 14.00 21.73
C LEU A 1000 26.68 13.56 20.76
N ALA A 1001 27.78 13.03 21.30
CA ALA A 1001 28.88 12.54 20.49
C ALA A 1001 28.53 11.18 19.87
N ASN A 1002 28.38 11.14 18.55
CA ASN A 1002 28.05 9.96 17.78
C ASN A 1002 28.42 10.14 16.29
N ASP A 1003 28.47 9.03 15.55
CA ASP A 1003 28.83 9.04 14.11
C ASP A 1003 27.59 8.96 13.22
N GLY A 1004 27.51 9.81 12.19
CA GLY A 1004 26.39 9.83 11.23
C GLY A 1004 25.17 10.66 11.71
N LEU A 1005 24.21 10.02 12.39
CA LEU A 1005 22.97 10.66 12.84
C LEU A 1005 23.21 11.84 13.81
N LEU A 1006 22.51 12.96 13.69
CA LEU A 1006 22.62 14.06 14.67
C LEU A 1006 21.74 13.82 15.90
N ASP A 1007 22.35 13.34 16.98
CA ASP A 1007 21.64 13.11 18.25
C ASP A 1007 21.72 14.34 19.17
N PHE A 1008 20.59 14.71 19.76
CA PHE A 1008 20.48 15.80 20.72
C PHE A 1008 19.79 15.38 22.00
N LYS A 1009 20.32 15.87 23.12
CA LYS A 1009 19.64 15.90 24.41
C LYS A 1009 18.97 17.27 24.58
N PRO A 1010 17.67 17.33 24.89
CA PRO A 1010 16.98 18.59 25.11
C PRO A 1010 17.45 19.28 26.40
N ASP A 1011 17.37 20.61 26.40
CA ASP A 1011 17.46 21.46 27.58
C ASP A 1011 16.08 22.06 27.83
N ASP A 1012 15.56 21.96 29.07
CA ASP A 1012 14.17 22.34 29.41
C ASP A 1012 13.16 21.80 28.36
N HIS A 1013 13.34 20.51 28.02
CA HIS A 1013 12.52 19.72 27.08
C HIS A 1013 12.49 20.20 25.62
N ILE A 1014 13.36 21.12 25.22
CA ILE A 1014 13.50 21.56 23.83
C ILE A 1014 14.94 21.58 23.34
N VAL A 1015 15.09 21.51 22.02
CA VAL A 1015 16.33 21.74 21.27
C VAL A 1015 16.06 22.85 20.28
N GLU A 1016 16.93 23.86 20.24
CA GLU A 1016 16.86 24.93 19.25
C GLU A 1016 18.15 24.92 18.42
N ILE A 1017 17.99 24.67 17.12
CA ILE A 1017 19.10 24.47 16.19
C ILE A 1017 18.89 25.26 14.91
N MET A 1018 19.98 25.67 14.29
CA MET A 1018 19.96 26.37 13.02
C MET A 1018 21.08 25.85 12.10
N PHE A 1019 20.73 25.74 10.82
CA PHE A 1019 21.59 25.34 9.73
C PHE A 1019 21.56 26.41 8.64
N PRO A 1020 22.71 26.92 8.19
CA PRO A 1020 22.79 27.66 6.94
C PRO A 1020 22.73 26.69 5.76
N LYS A 1021 22.27 27.18 4.61
CA LYS A 1021 22.38 26.44 3.35
C LYS A 1021 23.84 26.09 3.05
N PRO A 1022 24.15 24.83 2.72
CA PRO A 1022 25.50 24.47 2.33
C PRO A 1022 25.88 25.16 1.02
N LYS A 1023 27.14 25.59 0.90
CA LYS A 1023 27.65 26.26 -0.31
C LYS A 1023 27.49 25.41 -1.57
N ASN A 1024 27.66 24.10 -1.42
CA ASN A 1024 27.47 23.10 -2.47
C ASN A 1024 26.25 22.27 -2.10
N LYS A 1025 25.39 22.00 -3.09
CA LYS A 1025 24.22 21.14 -2.89
C LYS A 1025 24.67 19.76 -2.42
N THR A 1026 24.12 19.29 -1.30
CA THR A 1026 24.51 18.02 -0.68
C THR A 1026 23.66 16.84 -1.17
N ASN A 1027 22.43 17.13 -1.62
CA ASN A 1027 21.34 16.18 -1.87
C ASN A 1027 20.99 15.31 -0.65
N LEU A 1028 21.29 15.78 0.56
CA LEU A 1028 21.03 15.05 1.80
C LEU A 1028 19.73 15.52 2.46
N THR A 1029 18.93 14.57 2.93
CA THR A 1029 18.08 14.80 4.09
C THR A 1029 18.92 14.61 5.34
N LEU A 1030 19.18 15.68 6.08
CA LEU A 1030 19.98 15.61 7.30
C LEU A 1030 19.11 15.06 8.45
N PRO A 1031 19.42 13.89 9.02
CA PRO A 1031 18.57 13.27 10.03
C PRO A 1031 18.94 13.76 11.43
N VAL A 1032 17.94 14.25 12.15
CA VAL A 1032 18.05 14.73 13.54
C VAL A 1032 17.22 13.83 14.45
N ARG A 1033 17.77 13.44 15.61
CA ARG A 1033 17.04 12.75 16.65
C ARG A 1033 17.15 13.50 17.97
N VAL A 1034 16.00 13.81 18.58
CA VAL A 1034 15.93 14.39 19.94
C VAL A 1034 15.50 13.29 20.90
N GLN A 1035 16.31 13.02 21.93
CA GLN A 1035 16.14 11.85 22.79
C GLN A 1035 15.46 12.16 24.13
N LYS A 1036 14.82 11.14 24.71
CA LYS A 1036 14.31 11.12 26.10
C LYS A 1036 13.24 12.18 26.42
N LEU A 1037 12.34 12.44 25.47
CA LEU A 1037 11.12 13.22 25.71
C LEU A 1037 10.08 12.34 26.41
N ASN A 1038 9.17 12.96 27.17
CA ASN A 1038 8.06 12.23 27.81
C ASN A 1038 7.03 11.78 26.74
N PRO A 1039 6.77 10.47 26.55
CA PRO A 1039 5.85 9.97 25.52
C PRO A 1039 4.38 10.35 25.75
N ARG A 1040 4.02 10.89 26.93
CA ARG A 1040 2.65 11.32 27.25
C ARG A 1040 2.39 12.80 26.93
N TRP A 1041 3.40 13.58 26.56
CA TRP A 1041 3.22 14.99 26.21
C TRP A 1041 3.44 15.23 24.71
N SER A 1042 2.64 16.11 24.10
CA SER A 1042 2.81 16.51 22.69
C SER A 1042 4.24 16.96 22.43
N VAL A 1043 4.80 16.49 21.33
CA VAL A 1043 6.07 16.96 20.78
C VAL A 1043 5.78 17.65 19.46
N GLY A 1044 6.40 18.80 19.26
CA GLY A 1044 6.25 19.60 18.05
C GLY A 1044 7.58 19.97 17.41
N LEU A 1045 7.52 20.20 16.11
CA LEU A 1045 8.54 20.87 15.32
C LEU A 1045 8.03 22.25 14.97
N PHE A 1046 8.64 23.28 15.54
CA PHE A 1046 8.43 24.67 15.15
C PHE A 1046 9.56 25.13 14.24
N GLN A 1047 9.24 25.33 12.97
CA GLN A 1047 10.12 25.91 11.97
C GLN A 1047 9.90 27.42 11.93
N LYS A 1048 10.81 28.17 12.57
CA LYS A 1048 10.85 29.63 12.51
C LYS A 1048 11.12 30.11 11.09
N GLU A 1049 12.02 29.41 10.41
CA GLU A 1049 12.42 29.67 9.03
C GLU A 1049 12.95 28.37 8.44
N GLY A 1050 12.56 28.03 7.21
CA GLY A 1050 13.03 26.79 6.57
C GLY A 1050 12.30 26.52 5.28
N TYR A 1051 12.38 25.28 4.83
CA TYR A 1051 11.76 24.86 3.58
C TYR A 1051 10.31 24.42 3.80
N VAL A 1052 9.47 24.81 2.87
CA VAL A 1052 8.14 24.26 2.54
C VAL A 1052 8.04 24.33 1.01
N LYS A 1053 7.27 23.46 0.36
CA LYS A 1053 7.19 23.42 -1.12
C LYS A 1053 6.73 24.75 -1.75
N GLY A 1054 6.10 25.62 -0.97
CA GLY A 1054 5.70 26.97 -1.39
C GLY A 1054 4.19 27.13 -1.56
N ASP A 1055 3.49 26.05 -1.89
CA ASP A 1055 2.03 26.04 -2.10
C ASP A 1055 1.23 26.45 -0.85
N TYR A 1056 1.82 26.27 0.33
CA TYR A 1056 1.23 26.63 1.62
C TYR A 1056 2.05 27.69 2.35
N GLY A 1057 2.81 28.54 1.63
CA GLY A 1057 3.49 29.71 2.18
C GLY A 1057 5.03 29.67 2.11
N ILE A 1058 5.68 30.60 2.81
CA ILE A 1058 7.13 30.89 2.63
C ILE A 1058 8.07 30.19 3.63
N GLY A 1059 7.56 29.20 4.37
CA GLY A 1059 8.36 28.39 5.30
C GLY A 1059 8.74 29.08 6.60
N LYS A 1060 8.04 30.17 6.94
CA LYS A 1060 8.18 30.88 8.23
C LYS A 1060 7.04 30.55 9.16
N ASP A 1061 7.36 30.50 10.45
CA ASP A 1061 6.40 30.32 11.55
C ASP A 1061 5.49 29.10 11.37
N ARG A 1062 6.08 27.96 11.00
CA ARG A 1062 5.38 26.71 10.70
C ARG A 1062 5.47 25.73 11.87
N TYR A 1063 4.36 25.08 12.21
CA TYR A 1063 4.32 24.07 13.27
C TYR A 1063 3.71 22.76 12.76
N ARG A 1064 4.32 21.65 13.15
CA ARG A 1064 3.71 20.33 13.01
C ARG A 1064 3.98 19.45 14.23
N PRO A 1065 3.06 18.54 14.60
CA PRO A 1065 3.32 17.56 15.64
C PRO A 1065 4.29 16.47 15.17
N LEU A 1066 4.99 15.86 16.13
CA LEU A 1066 5.95 14.78 15.90
C LEU A 1066 5.51 13.52 16.65
N GLY A 1067 5.74 12.36 16.04
CA GLY A 1067 5.65 11.07 16.72
C GLY A 1067 6.87 10.81 17.61
N LEU A 1068 6.68 9.91 18.58
CA LEU A 1068 7.74 9.43 19.45
C LEU A 1068 7.85 7.91 19.38
N ASP A 1069 9.08 7.41 19.37
CA ASP A 1069 9.34 5.99 19.55
C ASP A 1069 9.10 5.57 21.02
N ILE A 1070 9.15 4.27 21.29
CA ILE A 1070 8.94 3.72 22.64
C ILE A 1070 9.94 4.20 23.70
N TYR A 1071 11.04 4.86 23.28
CA TYR A 1071 12.06 5.43 24.16
C TYR A 1071 11.92 6.94 24.34
N GLY A 1072 10.86 7.54 23.77
CA GLY A 1072 10.66 8.98 23.79
C GLY A 1072 11.60 9.74 22.86
N ASN A 1073 12.02 9.14 21.74
CA ASN A 1073 12.83 9.83 20.74
C ASN A 1073 11.96 10.36 19.59
N ALA A 1074 12.18 11.61 19.21
CA ALA A 1074 11.61 12.23 18.00
C ALA A 1074 12.63 12.19 16.85
N TYR A 1075 12.15 11.99 15.62
CA TYR A 1075 12.96 11.84 14.41
C TYR A 1075 12.57 12.89 13.37
N ILE A 1076 13.51 13.75 12.99
CA ILE A 1076 13.25 14.97 12.22
C ILE A 1076 14.15 14.99 10.97
N PRO A 1077 13.57 15.00 9.77
CA PRO A 1077 14.31 15.28 8.55
C PRO A 1077 14.55 16.79 8.41
N VAL A 1078 15.76 17.20 8.02
CA VAL A 1078 16.11 18.60 7.78
C VAL A 1078 16.55 18.81 6.33
N TYR A 1079 15.85 19.71 5.62
CA TYR A 1079 15.99 19.94 4.17
C TYR A 1079 16.94 21.10 3.84
N ILE A 1080 18.18 20.97 4.29
CA ILE A 1080 19.23 22.00 4.26
C ILE A 1080 19.53 22.60 2.87
N ASP A 1081 19.29 21.88 1.78
CA ASP A 1081 19.58 22.37 0.42
C ASP A 1081 18.51 23.35 -0.12
N TYR A 1082 17.33 23.37 0.49
CA TYR A 1082 16.14 23.99 -0.09
C TYR A 1082 15.73 25.32 0.54
N ALA A 1083 16.41 25.74 1.62
CA ALA A 1083 16.21 27.05 2.23
C ALA A 1083 17.58 27.69 2.52
N GLU A 1084 17.68 29.02 2.39
CA GLU A 1084 18.91 29.76 2.71
C GLU A 1084 19.32 29.57 4.19
N LYS A 1085 18.33 29.37 5.04
CA LYS A 1085 18.47 29.08 6.46
C LYS A 1085 17.35 28.15 6.91
N THR A 1086 17.68 27.18 7.76
CA THR A 1086 16.71 26.32 8.45
C THR A 1086 16.89 26.49 9.95
N HIS A 1087 15.89 27.03 10.64
CA HIS A 1087 15.89 27.36 12.06
C HIS A 1087 14.70 26.67 12.74
N LEU A 1088 15.01 25.69 13.59
CA LEU A 1088 14.05 24.78 14.18
C LEU A 1088 14.08 24.86 15.71
N VAL A 1089 12.91 24.78 16.33
CA VAL A 1089 12.72 24.46 17.74
C VAL A 1089 11.97 23.13 17.81
N ILE A 1090 12.51 22.16 18.54
CA ILE A 1090 12.03 20.79 18.58
C ILE A 1090 11.85 20.38 20.03
N GLY A 1091 10.69 19.85 20.41
CA GLY A 1091 10.47 19.35 21.76
C GLY A 1091 9.04 19.51 22.23
N GLN A 1092 8.83 19.59 23.54
CA GLN A 1092 7.50 19.57 24.16
C GLN A 1092 7.03 21.00 24.46
N PRO A 1093 6.03 21.57 23.75
CA PRO A 1093 5.68 22.99 23.90
C PRO A 1093 5.18 23.38 25.29
N VAL A 1094 4.52 22.44 25.97
CA VAL A 1094 4.05 22.55 27.35
C VAL A 1094 4.54 21.32 28.10
N ILE A 1095 5.12 21.54 29.27
CA ILE A 1095 5.59 20.50 30.19
C ILE A 1095 4.90 20.63 31.55
N ALA A 1096 5.00 19.57 32.34
CA ALA A 1096 4.68 19.61 33.75
C ALA A 1096 5.95 19.44 34.60
N ASP A 1097 5.88 19.83 35.88
CA ASP A 1097 6.89 19.44 36.86
C ASP A 1097 6.86 17.92 37.14
N ASP A 1098 7.75 17.43 38.00
CA ASP A 1098 7.91 15.99 38.27
C ASP A 1098 6.62 15.29 38.73
N ASN A 1099 5.68 16.03 39.35
CA ASN A 1099 4.39 15.47 39.79
C ASN A 1099 3.45 15.19 38.61
N GLY A 1100 3.65 15.85 37.46
CA GLY A 1100 2.82 15.72 36.27
C GLY A 1100 3.34 14.75 35.22
N ASN A 1101 4.41 13.99 35.49
CA ASN A 1101 5.02 13.05 34.55
C ASN A 1101 4.04 12.00 34.00
N GLU A 1102 3.02 11.65 34.78
CA GLU A 1102 2.00 10.68 34.37
C GLU A 1102 0.84 11.29 33.57
N LEU A 1103 0.73 12.62 33.50
CA LEU A 1103 -0.33 13.29 32.76
C LEU A 1103 -0.14 13.16 31.26
N PHE A 1104 -1.24 13.03 30.54
CA PHE A 1104 -1.25 13.29 29.11
C PHE A 1104 -1.46 14.78 28.87
N ILE A 1105 -0.50 15.44 28.21
CA ILE A 1105 -0.57 16.87 27.85
C ILE A 1105 -0.57 16.96 26.34
N GLN A 1106 -1.60 17.56 25.75
CA GLN A 1106 -1.70 17.69 24.30
C GLN A 1106 -1.79 19.16 23.91
N VAL A 1107 -0.98 19.56 22.92
CA VAL A 1107 -0.94 20.91 22.35
C VAL A 1107 -1.23 20.80 20.85
N THR A 1108 -2.47 21.10 20.46
CA THR A 1108 -2.93 20.99 19.07
C THR A 1108 -3.00 22.37 18.43
N HIS A 1109 -2.43 22.51 17.23
CA HIS A 1109 -2.64 23.67 16.37
C HIS A 1109 -3.94 23.48 15.58
N ILE A 1110 -4.93 24.35 15.79
CA ILE A 1110 -6.26 24.23 15.17
C ILE A 1110 -6.33 25.04 13.87
N ASN A 1111 -5.73 26.22 13.85
CA ASN A 1111 -5.87 27.15 12.75
C ASN A 1111 -4.67 28.10 12.67
N GLU A 1112 -4.20 28.42 11.48
CA GLU A 1112 -3.07 29.34 11.26
C GLU A 1112 -3.48 30.82 11.17
N ASN A 1113 -4.68 31.09 10.66
CA ASN A 1113 -5.14 32.45 10.40
C ASN A 1113 -6.61 32.65 10.82
N PRO A 1114 -6.88 33.21 12.03
CA PRO A 1114 -5.90 33.54 13.06
C PRO A 1114 -5.29 32.30 13.71
N GLN A 1115 -4.10 32.45 14.28
CA GLN A 1115 -3.42 31.42 15.08
C GLN A 1115 -4.33 30.97 16.23
N ARG A 1116 -4.64 29.68 16.31
CA ARG A 1116 -5.50 29.10 17.35
C ARG A 1116 -4.90 27.79 17.86
N TRP A 1117 -4.72 27.71 19.16
CA TRP A 1117 -4.15 26.56 19.85
C TRP A 1117 -5.15 25.95 20.84
N HIS A 1118 -5.03 24.65 21.07
CA HIS A 1118 -5.80 23.94 22.08
C HIS A 1118 -4.87 23.13 22.97
N VAL A 1119 -4.94 23.39 24.28
CA VAL A 1119 -4.16 22.65 25.27
C VAL A 1119 -5.12 21.84 26.13
N SER A 1120 -4.97 20.52 26.13
CA SER A 1120 -5.75 19.63 26.97
C SER A 1120 -4.87 18.74 27.82
N VAL A 1121 -5.35 18.44 29.03
CA VAL A 1121 -4.63 17.66 30.02
C VAL A 1121 -5.55 16.59 30.56
N ASN A 1122 -5.09 15.34 30.52
CA ASN A 1122 -5.80 14.18 31.06
C ASN A 1122 -4.96 13.49 32.13
N ASN A 1123 -5.57 13.20 33.27
CA ASN A 1123 -4.97 12.40 34.32
C ASN A 1123 -5.44 10.94 34.18
N PRO A 1124 -4.58 10.02 33.71
CA PRO A 1124 -4.98 8.63 33.53
C PRO A 1124 -4.94 7.80 34.83
N THR A 1125 -4.47 8.37 35.94
CA THR A 1125 -4.23 7.63 37.18
C THR A 1125 -5.48 7.55 38.05
N ASP A 1126 -5.43 6.73 39.10
CA ASP A 1126 -6.48 6.59 40.11
C ASP A 1126 -6.39 7.63 41.24
N LYS A 1127 -5.46 8.58 41.16
CA LYS A 1127 -5.24 9.60 42.20
C LYS A 1127 -5.28 11.00 41.59
N PRO A 1128 -5.72 12.03 42.32
CA PRO A 1128 -5.58 13.40 41.85
C PRO A 1128 -4.09 13.74 41.68
N ILE A 1129 -3.78 14.47 40.62
CA ILE A 1129 -2.43 14.99 40.36
C ILE A 1129 -2.47 16.50 40.46
N LYS A 1130 -1.59 17.05 41.29
CA LYS A 1130 -1.34 18.49 41.41
C LYS A 1130 0.04 18.78 40.84
N THR A 1131 0.12 19.68 39.86
CA THR A 1131 1.37 19.99 39.14
C THR A 1131 1.34 21.40 38.59
N THR A 1132 2.51 21.92 38.23
CA THR A 1132 2.68 23.19 37.53
C THR A 1132 2.90 22.92 36.04
N LEU A 1133 2.07 23.51 35.18
CA LEU A 1133 2.31 23.54 33.75
C LEU A 1133 3.10 24.78 33.35
N LYS A 1134 4.05 24.61 32.43
CA LYS A 1134 4.89 25.70 31.91
C LYS A 1134 5.05 25.56 30.40
N LYS A 1135 4.99 26.70 29.70
CA LYS A 1135 5.39 26.82 28.29
C LYS A 1135 6.92 26.81 28.17
N THR A 1136 7.45 26.04 27.24
CA THR A 1136 8.90 25.96 26.95
C THR A 1136 9.24 26.39 25.51
N MET A 1137 8.24 26.44 24.63
CA MET A 1137 8.38 26.78 23.22
C MET A 1137 7.57 28.04 22.90
N GLU A 1138 8.25 29.06 22.33
CA GLU A 1138 7.60 30.29 21.89
C GLU A 1138 6.98 30.08 20.50
N LEU A 1139 5.67 29.84 20.50
CA LEU A 1139 4.86 29.59 19.29
C LEU A 1139 4.03 30.84 18.92
N PRO A 1140 3.81 31.12 17.62
CA PRO A 1140 2.99 32.24 17.16
C PRO A 1140 1.56 32.18 17.71
N GLY A 1141 1.09 33.27 18.31
CA GLY A 1141 -0.26 33.36 18.89
C GLY A 1141 -0.51 32.42 20.09
N PHE A 1142 0.53 31.78 20.63
CA PHE A 1142 0.40 30.87 21.78
C PHE A 1142 0.70 31.58 23.11
N ASP A 1143 -0.33 32.25 23.63
CA ASP A 1143 -0.30 32.87 24.95
C ASP A 1143 -0.65 31.83 26.03
N PHE A 1144 0.37 31.27 26.68
CA PHE A 1144 0.22 30.27 27.73
C PHE A 1144 1.04 30.65 28.96
N ALA A 1145 0.34 30.99 30.05
CA ALA A 1145 0.96 31.33 31.32
C ALA A 1145 1.34 30.07 32.11
N THR A 1146 2.43 30.16 32.87
CA THR A 1146 2.76 29.15 33.88
C THR A 1146 1.66 29.14 34.94
N GLN A 1147 1.11 27.96 35.24
CA GLN A 1147 -0.03 27.85 36.14
C GLN A 1147 -0.04 26.51 36.88
N GLU A 1148 -0.48 26.56 38.13
CA GLU A 1148 -0.72 25.37 38.94
C GLU A 1148 -2.10 24.80 38.60
N ILE A 1149 -2.17 23.49 38.41
CA ILE A 1149 -3.41 22.77 38.12
C ILE A 1149 -3.56 21.60 39.10
N SER A 1150 -4.81 21.22 39.36
CA SER A 1150 -5.16 20.01 40.09
C SER A 1150 -6.20 19.25 39.30
N ILE A 1151 -5.84 18.06 38.82
CA ILE A 1151 -6.71 17.23 37.99
C ILE A 1151 -7.12 15.99 38.80
N PRO A 1152 -8.42 15.73 38.99
CA PRO A 1152 -8.88 14.52 39.68
C PRO A 1152 -8.47 13.26 38.92
N ALA A 1153 -8.57 12.10 39.57
CA ALA A 1153 -8.38 10.80 38.91
C ALA A 1153 -9.31 10.68 37.69
N GLY A 1154 -8.77 10.25 36.54
CA GLY A 1154 -9.53 10.21 35.27
C GLY A 1154 -10.00 11.58 34.75
N GLY A 1155 -9.53 12.69 35.32
CA GLY A 1155 -9.99 14.03 34.97
C GLY A 1155 -9.46 14.50 33.61
N TYR A 1156 -10.23 15.33 32.91
CA TYR A 1156 -9.84 15.99 31.67
C TYR A 1156 -10.16 17.48 31.76
N ILE A 1157 -9.17 18.33 31.54
CA ILE A 1157 -9.32 19.78 31.52
C ILE A 1157 -8.76 20.36 30.22
N VAL A 1158 -9.37 21.46 29.76
CA VAL A 1158 -8.85 22.28 28.66
C VAL A 1158 -8.33 23.56 29.29
N ILE A 1159 -7.07 23.87 29.03
CA ILE A 1159 -6.42 25.09 29.53
C ILE A 1159 -6.71 26.21 28.55
N LYS A 1160 -7.14 27.35 29.07
CA LYS A 1160 -7.43 28.55 28.29
C LYS A 1160 -6.20 29.42 28.12
#